data_AF-E8R5R5-F1
#
_entry.id   AF-E8R5R5-F1
#
_cell.length_a   1.000
_cell.length_b   1.000
_cell.length_c   1.000
_cell.angle_alpha   90.00
_cell.angle_beta   90.00
_cell.angle_gamma   90.00
#
_symmetry.space_group_name_H-M   'P 1'
#
loop_
_entity.id
_entity.type
_entity.pdbx_description
1 polymer ?
#
loop_
_entity_poly.entity_id
_entity_poly.type
_entity_poly.pdbx_seq_one_letter_code
_entity_poly.pdbx_strand_id
1 'polypeptide(L)'
;MCEATVEFSRSPRVGSGRIALATALALVWSGGSSWAAEPPGAVIAPDINHRFPKVEAVIDVTQPPYNAKGDGRTDDTAAIQRALDAMMGQHRILWFPQGIYLISATLTWSNRDSQGRNAYGFNWIQGQNPAKTILRLKQGTFTQPDRPQAMMWCGGFGSADWFHNYVQDLTFEVGPDNPGAIGLQFYTNNTGAARRLMIRSTDGQGRIGLDLAHRDMNGPLLVRDVRIEGFEVGIQTGATVNSQTFEAIDFIGQTRCGLLNQGQHVAIRRARFEGSATPVRVESPTVLLECHAAFVQGRQPRGGRPSPVSRESAVIEATTKALFVRDLESRGWRHPVALVTAEAPWGRPRLERGELAATKATRPFAEGSAASLRLPIEETPDVPWDDPETWAIVDRFGADPTGQRDSSQAIQKAIDSGASTVFLPGFYALDQPVVIRGKTRRFLGCGAWIDYNGRSQPDLIIADGDPQAPVVVVEHFAPINGGMRIETNRCVVLRGVESRRIELVRTNGLFLEDVCTDDLRLGAKDRVWARQLNIENEGTHLTNAGGTLWVLGYKTERGGTLLETTDGGQSEIFGTFSYTTTVGKLAPMFVTRDADVFAFLGEVCYNGDPFETLIRETRRGQVREVKRGQGQTLPYRSASIVSSRKD
;
A
#
# COMPACT_ATOMS: atom_id res chain seq x y z
N MET A 1 -66.80 -58.31 -52.38
CA MET A 1 -67.23 -57.40 -51.31
C MET A 1 -66.33 -57.72 -50.12
N CYS A 2 -65.06 -57.33 -50.17
CA CYS A 2 -64.52 -55.97 -49.92
C CYS A 2 -64.32 -55.78 -48.40
N GLU A 3 -63.10 -55.90 -47.88
CA GLU A 3 -62.04 -54.83 -47.81
C GLU A 3 -62.27 -53.88 -46.62
N ALA A 4 -61.28 -53.51 -45.79
CA ALA A 4 -59.86 -53.90 -45.76
C ALA A 4 -59.23 -53.79 -44.33
N THR A 5 -58.02 -54.36 -44.21
CA THR A 5 -56.85 -54.04 -43.36
C THR A 5 -56.80 -52.57 -42.84
N VAL A 6 -56.28 -52.17 -41.67
CA VAL A 6 -55.07 -52.52 -40.86
C VAL A 6 -55.34 -52.08 -39.39
N GLU A 7 -54.82 -52.63 -38.26
CA GLU A 7 -54.27 -53.92 -37.78
C GLU A 7 -54.27 -53.89 -36.21
N PHE A 8 -53.63 -54.84 -35.50
CA PHE A 8 -53.61 -54.91 -34.03
C PHE A 8 -52.30 -54.46 -33.37
N SER A 9 -52.39 -53.54 -32.41
CA SER A 9 -51.54 -53.60 -31.21
C SER A 9 -52.36 -54.18 -30.04
N ARG A 10 -51.79 -55.09 -29.25
CA ARG A 10 -52.43 -55.65 -28.06
C ARG A 10 -51.57 -55.41 -26.83
N SER A 11 -52.18 -54.83 -25.81
CA SER A 11 -51.62 -54.76 -24.45
C SER A 11 -51.62 -56.15 -23.80
N PRO A 12 -50.89 -56.30 -22.68
CA PRO A 12 -51.67 -56.44 -21.45
C PRO A 12 -51.15 -55.66 -20.22
N ARG A 13 -52.12 -55.00 -19.56
CA ARG A 13 -52.30 -54.86 -18.11
C ARG A 13 -51.28 -54.10 -17.22
N VAL A 14 -51.74 -52.94 -16.76
CA VAL A 14 -51.85 -52.47 -15.34
C VAL A 14 -50.62 -52.55 -14.41
N GLY A 15 -50.21 -51.39 -13.87
CA GLY A 15 -49.38 -51.30 -12.65
C GLY A 15 -48.44 -50.10 -12.60
N SER A 16 -48.90 -48.93 -12.15
CA SER A 16 -48.10 -47.69 -12.08
C SER A 16 -47.16 -47.65 -10.86
N GLY A 17 -45.85 -47.42 -11.06
CA GLY A 17 -44.90 -47.46 -9.92
C GLY A 17 -43.46 -46.96 -10.12
N ARG A 18 -43.19 -45.98 -11.02
CA ARG A 18 -41.92 -45.23 -11.17
C ARG A 18 -40.59 -45.98 -10.86
N ILE A 19 -39.95 -46.53 -11.89
CA ILE A 19 -38.50 -46.85 -11.86
C ILE A 19 -37.76 -45.81 -12.69
N ALA A 20 -36.70 -45.21 -12.14
CA ALA A 20 -35.81 -44.30 -12.87
C ALA A 20 -34.75 -45.11 -13.63
N LEU A 21 -34.54 -44.80 -14.91
CA LEU A 21 -33.61 -45.53 -15.76
C LEU A 21 -32.18 -45.03 -15.54
N ALA A 22 -31.26 -45.93 -15.16
CA ALA A 22 -29.84 -45.60 -15.01
C ALA A 22 -29.12 -45.61 -16.36
N THR A 23 -28.89 -44.43 -16.95
CA THR A 23 -28.08 -44.28 -18.16
C THR A 23 -26.60 -44.09 -17.79
N ALA A 24 -25.75 -45.04 -18.16
CA ALA A 24 -24.31 -44.95 -17.91
C ALA A 24 -23.64 -43.94 -18.86
N LEU A 25 -23.37 -42.72 -18.37
CA LEU A 25 -22.45 -41.80 -19.04
C LEU A 25 -21.00 -42.19 -18.73
N ALA A 26 -20.25 -42.53 -19.78
CA ALA A 26 -18.80 -42.65 -19.68
C ALA A 26 -18.19 -41.26 -19.49
N LEU A 27 -17.61 -40.98 -18.32
CA LEU A 27 -16.83 -39.76 -18.10
C LEU A 27 -15.55 -39.82 -18.94
N VAL A 28 -15.53 -39.08 -20.06
CA VAL A 28 -14.29 -38.69 -20.70
C VAL A 28 -13.58 -37.70 -19.77
N TRP A 29 -12.54 -38.15 -19.09
CA TRP A 29 -11.65 -37.29 -18.31
C TRP A 29 -10.80 -36.41 -19.25
N SER A 30 -11.40 -35.35 -19.78
CA SER A 30 -10.64 -34.25 -20.37
C SER A 30 -9.89 -33.53 -19.25
N GLY A 31 -8.57 -33.74 -19.20
CA GLY A 31 -7.67 -33.14 -18.20
C GLY A 31 -7.51 -31.63 -18.38
N GLY A 32 -8.58 -30.86 -18.23
CA GLY A 32 -8.55 -29.41 -18.14
C GLY A 32 -8.04 -28.99 -16.77
N SER A 33 -6.84 -28.42 -16.72
CA SER A 33 -6.29 -27.83 -15.49
C SER A 33 -7.27 -26.83 -14.88
N SER A 34 -7.72 -27.07 -13.65
CA SER A 34 -8.52 -26.11 -12.89
C SER A 34 -7.61 -24.97 -12.41
N TRP A 35 -7.43 -23.96 -13.26
CA TRP A 35 -6.66 -22.77 -12.93
C TRP A 35 -7.29 -22.04 -11.73
N ALA A 36 -6.44 -21.53 -10.83
CA ALA A 36 -6.87 -20.45 -9.95
C ALA A 36 -7.29 -19.24 -10.79
N ALA A 37 -8.29 -18.49 -10.34
CA ALA A 37 -8.63 -17.21 -10.94
C ALA A 37 -7.40 -16.27 -10.85
N GLU A 38 -7.15 -15.48 -11.89
CA GLU A 38 -6.07 -14.50 -11.84
C GLU A 38 -6.37 -13.49 -10.71
N PRO A 39 -5.46 -13.30 -9.74
CA PRO A 39 -5.76 -12.44 -8.61
C PRO A 39 -5.92 -10.98 -9.03
N PRO A 40 -6.74 -10.22 -8.29
CA PRO A 40 -7.04 -8.84 -8.63
C PRO A 40 -5.77 -7.99 -8.62
N GLY A 41 -5.55 -7.26 -9.72
CA GLY A 41 -4.52 -6.23 -9.82
C GLY A 41 -4.97 -4.89 -9.25
N ALA A 42 -4.44 -3.82 -9.83
CA ALA A 42 -4.78 -2.44 -9.48
C ALA A 42 -6.27 -2.10 -9.76
N VAL A 43 -6.98 -1.60 -8.74
CA VAL A 43 -8.39 -1.20 -8.84
C VAL A 43 -8.54 0.21 -9.47
N ILE A 44 -8.49 0.26 -10.81
CA ILE A 44 -8.77 1.47 -11.60
C ILE A 44 -10.22 1.43 -12.13
N ALA A 45 -11.19 1.62 -11.23
CA ALA A 45 -12.60 1.36 -11.52
C ALA A 45 -13.36 2.61 -12.06
N PRO A 46 -14.21 2.47 -13.11
CA PRO A 46 -14.86 3.60 -13.78
C PRO A 46 -16.11 4.14 -13.05
N ASP A 47 -16.54 3.47 -11.99
CA ASP A 47 -17.71 3.75 -11.14
C ASP A 47 -17.37 4.52 -9.84
N ILE A 48 -16.11 4.51 -9.42
CA ILE A 48 -15.58 5.36 -8.33
C ILE A 48 -15.97 6.84 -8.57
N ASN A 49 -16.41 7.55 -7.53
CA ASN A 49 -16.92 8.92 -7.65
C ASN A 49 -16.65 9.76 -6.39
N HIS A 50 -15.37 10.03 -6.12
CA HIS A 50 -14.92 10.80 -4.95
C HIS A 50 -15.19 12.30 -5.13
N ARG A 51 -16.42 12.70 -4.84
CA ARG A 51 -16.84 14.11 -4.69
C ARG A 51 -16.62 14.58 -3.25
N PHE A 52 -16.49 15.89 -3.08
CA PHE A 52 -16.28 16.55 -1.77
C PHE A 52 -17.28 17.69 -1.56
N PRO A 53 -17.55 18.09 -0.30
CA PRO A 53 -18.43 19.22 -0.02
C PRO A 53 -17.75 20.55 -0.33
N LYS A 54 -18.54 21.56 -0.68
CA LYS A 54 -18.04 22.93 -0.95
C LYS A 54 -17.70 23.63 0.38
N VAL A 55 -16.42 23.60 0.76
CA VAL A 55 -15.82 24.27 1.93
C VAL A 55 -14.39 24.74 1.59
N GLU A 56 -13.83 25.66 2.37
CA GLU A 56 -12.54 26.32 2.05
C GLU A 56 -11.33 25.36 1.95
N ALA A 57 -11.38 24.24 2.68
CA ALA A 57 -10.33 23.22 2.65
C ALA A 57 -10.31 22.37 1.36
N VAL A 58 -11.30 22.53 0.48
CA VAL A 58 -11.42 21.80 -0.80
C VAL A 58 -11.29 22.79 -1.95
N ILE A 59 -10.13 22.77 -2.61
CA ILE A 59 -9.84 23.60 -3.78
C ILE A 59 -10.28 22.84 -5.04
N ASP A 60 -11.42 23.22 -5.63
CA ASP A 60 -11.81 22.77 -6.96
C ASP A 60 -11.07 23.59 -8.04
N VAL A 61 -10.21 22.92 -8.82
CA VAL A 61 -9.39 23.55 -9.89
C VAL A 61 -10.22 24.27 -10.96
N THR A 62 -11.48 23.91 -11.14
CA THR A 62 -12.36 24.51 -12.16
C THR A 62 -12.98 25.83 -11.73
N GLN A 63 -12.97 26.12 -10.42
CA GLN A 63 -13.57 27.35 -9.86
C GLN A 63 -12.58 28.53 -9.86
N PRO A 64 -13.08 29.77 -9.71
CA PRO A 64 -12.22 30.94 -9.48
C PRO A 64 -11.37 30.78 -8.21
N PRO A 65 -10.11 31.26 -8.18
CA PRO A 65 -9.38 31.99 -9.23
C PRO A 65 -8.65 31.09 -10.25
N TYR A 66 -8.70 29.77 -10.13
CA TYR A 66 -7.91 28.83 -10.93
C TYR A 66 -8.50 28.69 -12.35
N ASN A 67 -9.81 28.41 -12.43
CA ASN A 67 -10.60 28.38 -13.66
C ASN A 67 -10.13 27.37 -14.72
N ALA A 68 -9.49 26.26 -14.33
CA ALA A 68 -9.08 25.18 -15.23
C ALA A 68 -10.30 24.60 -15.98
N LYS A 69 -10.12 24.11 -17.21
CA LYS A 69 -11.23 23.72 -18.09
C LYS A 69 -11.52 22.22 -18.12
N GLY A 70 -10.49 21.37 -18.06
CA GLY A 70 -10.69 19.92 -18.17
C GLY A 70 -11.31 19.48 -19.51
N ASP A 71 -11.22 20.29 -20.55
CA ASP A 71 -11.88 20.11 -21.87
C ASP A 71 -11.03 19.32 -22.89
N GLY A 72 -9.81 18.94 -22.51
CA GLY A 72 -8.83 18.25 -23.34
C GLY A 72 -8.17 19.11 -24.43
N ARG A 73 -8.35 20.44 -24.40
CA ARG A 73 -7.95 21.38 -25.47
C ARG A 73 -7.28 22.65 -24.94
N THR A 74 -7.83 23.24 -23.89
CA THR A 74 -7.30 24.40 -23.19
C THR A 74 -6.07 23.97 -22.38
N ASP A 75 -5.01 24.77 -22.43
CA ASP A 75 -3.78 24.51 -21.68
C ASP A 75 -3.97 24.94 -20.22
N ASP A 76 -4.26 23.96 -19.36
CA ASP A 76 -4.58 24.16 -17.95
C ASP A 76 -3.33 24.25 -17.06
N THR A 77 -2.11 24.12 -17.62
CA THR A 77 -0.85 24.08 -16.85
C THR A 77 -0.74 25.23 -15.85
N ALA A 78 -0.96 26.47 -16.31
CA ALA A 78 -0.84 27.65 -15.47
C ALA A 78 -2.00 27.79 -14.47
N ALA A 79 -3.18 27.23 -14.75
CA ALA A 79 -4.32 27.22 -13.83
C ALA A 79 -4.07 26.24 -12.68
N ILE A 80 -3.60 25.03 -13.01
CA ILE A 80 -3.28 23.98 -12.05
C ILE A 80 -2.06 24.35 -11.20
N GLN A 81 -1.01 24.92 -11.79
CA GLN A 81 0.17 25.35 -11.02
C GLN A 81 -0.21 26.36 -9.93
N ARG A 82 -1.02 27.40 -10.23
CA ARG A 82 -1.52 28.34 -9.20
C ARG A 82 -2.33 27.65 -8.10
N ALA A 83 -3.02 26.55 -8.42
CA ALA A 83 -3.81 25.79 -7.46
C ALA A 83 -2.94 24.88 -6.57
N LEU A 84 -1.83 24.35 -7.11
CA LEU A 84 -0.77 23.71 -6.34
C LEU A 84 -0.10 24.72 -5.40
N ASP A 85 0.36 25.86 -5.93
CA ASP A 85 1.00 26.94 -5.15
C ASP A 85 0.13 27.43 -3.98
N ALA A 86 -1.19 27.41 -4.15
CA ALA A 86 -2.18 27.75 -3.13
C ALA A 86 -2.47 26.62 -2.11
N MET A 87 -2.29 25.35 -2.47
CA MET A 87 -2.48 24.22 -1.55
C MET A 87 -1.25 23.96 -0.66
N MET A 88 -0.04 24.30 -1.13
CA MET A 88 1.22 23.82 -0.55
C MET A 88 1.29 24.02 0.98
N GLY A 89 1.36 22.92 1.73
CA GLY A 89 1.45 22.93 3.20
C GLY A 89 0.24 23.55 3.93
N GLN A 90 -0.90 23.74 3.25
CA GLN A 90 -2.09 24.38 3.85
C GLN A 90 -3.11 23.37 4.41
N HIS A 91 -2.83 22.06 4.37
CA HIS A 91 -3.75 20.99 4.79
C HIS A 91 -5.08 21.03 4.02
N ARG A 92 -4.96 21.18 2.69
CA ARG A 92 -6.10 21.31 1.76
C ARG A 92 -6.10 20.19 0.73
N ILE A 93 -7.30 19.83 0.29
CA ILE A 93 -7.54 18.89 -0.79
C ILE A 93 -7.63 19.68 -2.09
N LEU A 94 -6.67 19.48 -2.99
CA LEU A 94 -6.77 19.96 -4.36
C LEU A 94 -7.56 18.94 -5.19
N TRP A 95 -8.83 19.27 -5.40
CA TRP A 95 -9.80 18.38 -6.02
C TRP A 95 -9.95 18.66 -7.52
N PHE A 96 -9.92 17.59 -8.31
CA PHE A 96 -10.08 17.62 -9.76
C PHE A 96 -11.39 16.93 -10.16
N PRO A 97 -12.41 17.68 -10.60
CA PRO A 97 -13.59 17.12 -11.28
C PRO A 97 -13.21 16.24 -12.48
N GLN A 98 -14.10 15.32 -12.86
CA GLN A 98 -13.92 14.51 -14.08
C GLN A 98 -13.74 15.41 -15.32
N GLY A 99 -12.70 15.13 -16.11
CA GLY A 99 -12.23 15.99 -17.18
C GLY A 99 -10.83 15.59 -17.66
N ILE A 100 -10.40 16.20 -18.76
CA ILE A 100 -9.07 16.03 -19.35
C ILE A 100 -8.35 17.38 -19.29
N TYR A 101 -7.44 17.52 -18.36
CA TYR A 101 -6.65 18.74 -18.16
C TYR A 101 -5.37 18.63 -18.98
N LEU A 102 -5.27 19.40 -20.07
CA LEU A 102 -4.10 19.38 -20.96
C LEU A 102 -2.98 20.24 -20.35
N ILE A 103 -1.78 19.68 -20.24
CA ILE A 103 -0.59 20.38 -19.74
C ILE A 103 0.56 20.34 -20.76
N SER A 104 1.41 21.39 -20.73
CA SER A 104 2.56 21.58 -21.62
C SER A 104 3.88 21.90 -20.89
N ALA A 105 3.91 21.81 -19.56
CA ALA A 105 5.13 21.84 -18.75
C ALA A 105 4.95 21.01 -17.47
N THR A 106 6.04 20.81 -16.73
CA THR A 106 6.04 20.10 -15.43
C THR A 106 5.26 20.89 -14.37
N LEU A 107 4.24 20.26 -13.79
CA LEU A 107 3.60 20.74 -12.57
C LEU A 107 4.54 20.50 -11.37
N THR A 108 4.85 21.54 -10.62
CA THR A 108 5.93 21.52 -9.61
C THR A 108 5.39 21.81 -8.22
N TRP A 109 5.66 20.94 -7.26
CA TRP A 109 5.35 21.19 -5.85
C TRP A 109 6.48 22.01 -5.21
N SER A 110 6.15 23.12 -4.58
CA SER A 110 7.11 24.06 -4.01
C SER A 110 7.42 23.74 -2.54
N ASN A 111 8.63 24.01 -2.05
CA ASN A 111 8.90 24.05 -0.61
C ASN A 111 8.44 25.38 0.05
N ARG A 112 7.61 26.14 -0.66
CA ARG A 112 7.02 27.41 -0.24
C ARG A 112 5.52 27.41 -0.53
N ASP A 113 4.75 27.95 0.40
CA ASP A 113 3.35 28.26 0.16
C ASP A 113 3.15 29.60 -0.56
N SER A 114 1.90 29.92 -0.86
CA SER A 114 1.48 31.19 -1.47
C SER A 114 1.80 32.46 -0.64
N GLN A 115 2.26 32.32 0.60
CA GLN A 115 2.74 33.41 1.46
C GLN A 115 4.27 33.45 1.59
N GLY A 116 4.99 32.53 0.93
CA GLY A 116 6.45 32.41 1.02
C GLY A 116 6.95 31.76 2.31
N ARG A 117 6.07 31.13 3.10
CA ARG A 117 6.43 30.36 4.30
C ARG A 117 6.92 28.97 3.89
N ASN A 118 7.68 28.30 4.76
CA ASN A 118 8.12 26.92 4.53
C ASN A 118 6.90 25.98 4.34
N ALA A 119 6.90 25.19 3.27
CA ALA A 119 5.94 24.11 3.06
C ALA A 119 6.70 22.78 2.86
N TYR A 120 6.65 21.92 3.88
CA TYR A 120 7.22 20.58 3.85
C TYR A 120 6.08 19.62 4.16
N GLY A 121 5.62 18.86 3.16
CA GLY A 121 4.49 17.95 3.32
C GLY A 121 3.10 18.62 3.29
N PHE A 122 2.08 17.82 3.68
CA PHE A 122 0.68 18.17 3.90
C PHE A 122 -0.08 18.63 2.64
N ASN A 123 0.08 17.84 1.57
CA ASN A 123 -0.35 18.16 0.20
C ASN A 123 -1.20 17.02 -0.38
N TRP A 124 -2.50 17.22 -0.62
CA TRP A 124 -3.38 16.17 -1.12
C TRP A 124 -4.02 16.54 -2.47
N ILE A 125 -3.56 15.88 -3.54
CA ILE A 125 -4.22 15.88 -4.85
C ILE A 125 -5.22 14.72 -4.92
N GLN A 126 -6.45 15.04 -5.31
CA GLN A 126 -7.57 14.11 -5.31
C GLN A 126 -8.41 14.25 -6.59
N GLY A 127 -8.35 13.27 -7.48
CA GLY A 127 -9.30 13.19 -8.59
C GLY A 127 -10.68 12.69 -8.17
N GLN A 128 -11.70 13.01 -8.98
CA GLN A 128 -13.06 12.50 -8.76
C GLN A 128 -13.22 11.04 -9.18
N ASN A 129 -12.42 10.57 -10.15
CA ASN A 129 -12.41 9.17 -10.62
C ASN A 129 -11.08 8.84 -11.33
N PRO A 130 -10.44 7.68 -11.05
CA PRO A 130 -9.12 7.34 -11.57
C PRO A 130 -9.03 7.14 -13.08
N ALA A 131 -10.13 6.81 -13.75
CA ALA A 131 -10.19 6.56 -15.20
C ALA A 131 -10.74 7.76 -16.01
N LYS A 132 -11.36 8.75 -15.35
CA LYS A 132 -12.07 9.89 -15.97
C LYS A 132 -11.54 11.26 -15.56
N THR A 133 -10.60 11.31 -14.62
CA THR A 133 -9.86 12.52 -14.24
C THR A 133 -8.46 12.37 -14.81
N ILE A 134 -8.13 13.11 -15.87
CA ILE A 134 -6.93 12.85 -16.66
C ILE A 134 -6.08 14.13 -16.73
N LEU A 135 -4.87 14.09 -16.16
CA LEU A 135 -3.81 15.04 -16.48
C LEU A 135 -3.11 14.53 -17.73
N ARG A 136 -3.17 15.27 -18.85
CA ARG A 136 -2.62 14.86 -20.14
C ARG A 136 -1.45 15.74 -20.54
N LEU A 137 -0.27 15.14 -20.75
CA LEU A 137 0.85 15.83 -21.39
C LEU A 137 0.58 15.97 -22.90
N LYS A 138 0.72 17.20 -23.39
CA LYS A 138 0.62 17.55 -24.81
C LYS A 138 1.69 16.83 -25.65
N GLN A 139 1.34 16.49 -26.89
CA GLN A 139 2.25 15.85 -27.84
C GLN A 139 3.53 16.67 -28.03
N GLY A 140 4.69 16.00 -28.08
CA GLY A 140 5.97 16.66 -28.41
C GLY A 140 6.50 17.65 -27.37
N THR A 141 6.15 17.49 -26.09
CA THR A 141 6.58 18.39 -25.01
C THR A 141 7.93 17.98 -24.42
N PHE A 142 8.06 16.74 -23.96
CA PHE A 142 9.28 16.18 -23.35
C PHE A 142 9.99 15.26 -24.35
N THR A 143 10.67 15.86 -25.32
CA THR A 143 11.24 15.19 -26.50
C THR A 143 12.65 14.61 -26.31
N GLN A 144 13.33 14.89 -25.19
CA GLN A 144 14.74 14.54 -24.95
C GLN A 144 14.86 13.35 -23.98
N PRO A 145 15.16 12.11 -24.43
CA PRO A 145 15.18 10.92 -23.57
C PRO A 145 16.35 10.88 -22.59
N ASP A 146 17.43 11.59 -22.93
CA ASP A 146 18.64 11.83 -22.15
C ASP A 146 18.47 12.94 -21.10
N ARG A 147 17.42 13.77 -21.23
CA ARG A 147 17.06 14.85 -20.31
C ARG A 147 15.58 14.76 -19.89
N PRO A 148 15.21 13.67 -19.20
CA PRO A 148 13.81 13.38 -18.91
C PRO A 148 13.19 14.38 -17.93
N GLN A 149 11.88 14.58 -18.05
CA GLN A 149 11.09 15.57 -17.31
C GLN A 149 9.76 14.94 -16.88
N ALA A 150 9.33 15.18 -15.64
CA ALA A 150 8.07 14.64 -15.15
C ALA A 150 6.87 15.51 -15.54
N MET A 151 5.69 14.90 -15.71
CA MET A 151 4.42 15.65 -15.79
C MET A 151 4.12 16.36 -14.47
N MET A 152 4.45 15.70 -13.35
CA MET A 152 4.36 16.28 -12.01
C MET A 152 5.56 15.88 -11.15
N TRP A 153 6.11 16.85 -10.43
CA TRP A 153 7.27 16.74 -9.54
C TRP A 153 6.86 17.13 -8.12
N CYS A 154 6.82 16.16 -7.20
CA CYS A 154 6.22 16.30 -5.87
C CYS A 154 7.20 16.59 -4.72
N GLY A 155 8.31 17.29 -4.96
CA GLY A 155 9.15 17.83 -3.87
C GLY A 155 10.46 17.07 -3.61
N GLY A 156 10.81 16.93 -2.33
CA GLY A 156 12.11 16.38 -1.90
C GLY A 156 13.25 17.40 -1.92
N PHE A 157 13.04 18.57 -1.30
CA PHE A 157 14.06 19.62 -1.16
C PHE A 157 15.05 19.36 0.01
N GLY A 158 15.70 18.20 0.01
CA GLY A 158 16.84 17.93 0.91
C GLY A 158 16.51 17.82 2.40
N SER A 159 15.27 17.48 2.75
CA SER A 159 14.86 17.12 4.11
C SER A 159 13.90 15.94 4.08
N ALA A 160 13.84 15.16 5.15
CA ALA A 160 13.00 13.98 5.29
C ALA A 160 11.64 14.29 5.95
N ASP A 161 11.19 15.54 5.88
CA ASP A 161 10.00 16.06 6.59
C ASP A 161 8.80 16.24 5.65
N TRP A 162 8.78 15.58 4.49
CA TRP A 162 7.70 15.67 3.51
C TRP A 162 6.54 14.75 3.88
N PHE A 163 5.93 14.97 5.04
CA PHE A 163 4.85 14.14 5.59
C PHE A 163 3.51 14.38 4.87
N HIS A 164 2.57 13.43 4.93
CA HIS A 164 1.19 13.53 4.42
C HIS A 164 1.05 14.09 3.00
N ASN A 165 1.92 13.68 2.08
CA ASN A 165 1.72 13.92 0.65
C ASN A 165 0.85 12.82 0.04
N TYR A 166 -0.12 13.22 -0.79
CA TYR A 166 -1.07 12.31 -1.42
C TYR A 166 -1.33 12.67 -2.87
N VAL A 167 -1.34 11.66 -3.74
CA VAL A 167 -1.83 11.77 -5.13
C VAL A 167 -2.78 10.60 -5.36
N GLN A 168 -4.07 10.90 -5.54
CA GLN A 168 -5.13 9.87 -5.57
C GLN A 168 -6.14 10.06 -6.72
N ASP A 169 -6.68 8.94 -7.20
CA ASP A 169 -7.85 8.85 -8.09
C ASP A 169 -7.78 9.65 -9.41
N LEU A 170 -6.62 9.65 -10.07
CA LEU A 170 -6.46 10.25 -11.40
C LEU A 170 -5.54 9.47 -12.34
N THR A 171 -5.64 9.79 -13.63
CA THR A 171 -4.73 9.33 -14.69
C THR A 171 -3.67 10.38 -14.99
N PHE A 172 -2.40 9.97 -15.04
CA PHE A 172 -1.34 10.67 -15.77
C PHE A 172 -1.23 10.06 -17.18
N GLU A 173 -1.49 10.86 -18.21
CA GLU A 173 -1.45 10.42 -19.62
C GLU A 173 -0.36 11.19 -20.39
N VAL A 174 0.74 10.50 -20.68
CA VAL A 174 1.77 10.97 -21.61
C VAL A 174 1.26 10.78 -23.03
N GLY A 175 0.91 11.88 -23.71
CA GLY A 175 0.59 11.88 -25.15
C GLY A 175 1.80 11.53 -26.03
N PRO A 176 1.61 11.36 -27.36
CA PRO A 176 2.66 10.87 -28.24
C PRO A 176 3.86 11.81 -28.39
N ASP A 177 4.96 11.28 -28.93
CA ASP A 177 6.22 11.99 -29.20
C ASP A 177 6.88 12.61 -27.95
N ASN A 178 6.67 11.96 -26.79
CA ASN A 178 7.22 12.37 -25.49
C ASN A 178 8.21 11.35 -24.89
N PRO A 179 9.28 10.93 -25.59
CA PRO A 179 10.20 9.89 -25.12
C PRO A 179 11.07 10.29 -23.91
N GLY A 180 11.08 11.56 -23.53
CA GLY A 180 11.67 12.06 -22.28
C GLY A 180 10.68 12.17 -21.12
N ALA A 181 9.40 11.85 -21.29
CA ALA A 181 8.43 12.04 -20.22
C ALA A 181 8.57 11.01 -19.08
N ILE A 182 8.52 11.51 -17.86
CA ILE A 182 8.22 10.73 -16.65
C ILE A 182 6.76 10.99 -16.26
N GLY A 183 6.00 9.95 -15.89
CA GLY A 183 4.60 10.11 -15.50
C GLY A 183 4.45 10.89 -14.20
N LEU A 184 5.09 10.42 -13.13
CA LEU A 184 5.05 11.05 -11.81
C LEU A 184 6.41 10.90 -11.09
N GLN A 185 6.93 12.00 -10.53
CA GLN A 185 8.01 11.98 -9.54
C GLN A 185 7.41 12.26 -8.16
N PHE A 186 7.23 11.22 -7.35
CA PHE A 186 6.51 11.29 -6.06
C PHE A 186 7.46 11.23 -4.86
N TYR A 187 7.32 12.16 -3.92
CA TYR A 187 8.17 12.25 -2.73
C TYR A 187 7.33 12.42 -1.47
N THR A 188 7.57 11.59 -0.45
CA THR A 188 6.96 11.72 0.87
C THR A 188 7.75 10.95 1.91
N ASN A 189 7.60 11.30 3.19
CA ASN A 189 8.24 10.66 4.32
C ASN A 189 7.22 10.25 5.37
N ASN A 190 7.55 9.25 6.21
CA ASN A 190 6.82 8.75 7.40
C ASN A 190 5.36 8.32 7.21
N THR A 191 4.54 9.12 6.55
CA THR A 191 3.16 8.85 6.14
C THR A 191 2.90 9.67 4.87
N GLY A 192 2.30 9.06 3.85
CA GLY A 192 2.00 9.63 2.54
C GLY A 192 1.91 8.55 1.46
N ALA A 193 1.03 8.75 0.48
CA ALA A 193 0.68 7.68 -0.47
C ALA A 193 0.22 8.12 -1.87
N ALA A 194 0.60 7.31 -2.85
CA ALA A 194 0.04 7.32 -4.21
C ALA A 194 -1.00 6.20 -4.32
N ARG A 195 -2.29 6.52 -4.53
CA ARG A 195 -3.39 5.52 -4.49
C ARG A 195 -4.31 5.60 -5.72
N ARG A 196 -4.68 4.44 -6.28
CA ARG A 196 -5.67 4.34 -7.38
C ARG A 196 -5.28 5.24 -8.58
N LEU A 197 -4.09 5.03 -9.12
CA LEU A 197 -3.54 5.85 -10.21
C LEU A 197 -3.34 5.03 -11.50
N MET A 198 -3.72 5.62 -12.63
CA MET A 198 -3.30 5.16 -13.96
C MET A 198 -2.15 6.03 -14.44
N ILE A 199 -1.05 5.45 -14.89
CA ILE A 199 0.08 6.17 -15.46
C ILE A 199 0.39 5.54 -16.82
N ARG A 200 0.00 6.19 -17.92
CA ARG A 200 0.14 5.61 -19.26
C ARG A 200 0.84 6.53 -20.25
N SER A 201 1.66 5.94 -21.10
CA SER A 201 2.23 6.59 -22.28
C SER A 201 1.55 6.03 -23.53
N THR A 202 0.87 6.87 -24.30
CA THR A 202 -0.08 6.41 -25.36
C THR A 202 0.61 5.80 -26.57
N ASP A 203 1.85 6.21 -26.85
CA ASP A 203 2.79 5.57 -27.78
C ASP A 203 3.82 4.69 -27.05
N GLY A 204 3.71 4.61 -25.72
CA GLY A 204 4.60 3.95 -24.78
C GLY A 204 6.07 4.33 -24.84
N GLN A 205 6.43 5.45 -25.49
CA GLN A 205 7.82 5.89 -25.64
C GLN A 205 8.42 6.52 -24.38
N GLY A 206 7.59 6.87 -23.38
CA GLY A 206 8.01 7.57 -22.16
C GLY A 206 9.15 6.87 -21.38
N ARG A 207 9.85 7.64 -20.54
CA ARG A 207 11.06 7.17 -19.84
C ARG A 207 10.75 6.32 -18.61
N ILE A 208 9.99 6.86 -17.65
CA ILE A 208 9.61 6.17 -16.40
C ILE A 208 8.14 6.44 -16.09
N GLY A 209 7.38 5.43 -15.66
CA GLY A 209 6.02 5.64 -15.15
C GLY A 209 6.03 6.44 -13.84
N LEU A 210 6.52 5.81 -12.78
CA LEU A 210 6.66 6.41 -11.44
C LEU A 210 8.13 6.37 -10.99
N ASP A 211 8.70 7.54 -10.75
CA ASP A 211 10.11 7.71 -10.33
C ASP A 211 10.19 8.18 -8.88
N LEU A 212 10.66 7.27 -8.02
CA LEU A 212 10.89 7.48 -6.60
C LEU A 212 12.39 7.71 -6.29
N ALA A 213 13.25 7.64 -7.31
CA ALA A 213 14.71 7.78 -7.23
C ALA A 213 15.21 9.22 -7.46
N HIS A 214 14.35 10.12 -7.94
CA HIS A 214 14.68 11.52 -8.29
C HIS A 214 15.29 12.36 -7.15
N ARG A 215 15.14 11.92 -5.88
CA ARG A 215 15.72 12.52 -4.68
C ARG A 215 16.07 11.44 -3.64
N ASP A 216 17.14 11.66 -2.90
CA ASP A 216 17.50 10.86 -1.72
C ASP A 216 16.50 11.10 -0.57
N MET A 217 16.52 10.23 0.44
CA MET A 217 15.63 10.22 1.60
C MET A 217 14.14 10.04 1.28
N ASN A 218 13.75 9.61 0.07
CA ASN A 218 12.34 9.35 -0.25
C ASN A 218 11.79 8.13 0.51
N GLY A 219 10.61 8.23 1.12
CA GLY A 219 9.96 7.20 1.94
C GLY A 219 10.18 7.37 3.46
N PRO A 220 9.63 6.47 4.30
CA PRO A 220 8.74 5.36 3.95
C PRO A 220 7.38 5.86 3.42
N LEU A 221 6.84 5.16 2.43
CA LEU A 221 5.58 5.54 1.76
C LEU A 221 4.80 4.32 1.26
N LEU A 222 3.54 4.53 0.91
CA LEU A 222 2.66 3.52 0.31
C LEU A 222 2.29 3.88 -1.14
N VAL A 223 2.55 2.98 -2.08
CA VAL A 223 1.98 3.01 -3.42
C VAL A 223 0.97 1.87 -3.54
N ARG A 224 -0.30 2.15 -3.81
CA ARG A 224 -1.33 1.11 -3.88
C ARG A 224 -2.33 1.31 -5.01
N ASP A 225 -2.75 0.20 -5.63
CA ASP A 225 -3.72 0.19 -6.72
C ASP A 225 -3.26 1.06 -7.90
N VAL A 226 -2.02 0.88 -8.36
CA VAL A 226 -1.42 1.69 -9.44
C VAL A 226 -1.17 0.84 -10.69
N ARG A 227 -1.57 1.36 -11.85
CA ARG A 227 -1.41 0.71 -13.16
C ARG A 227 -0.53 1.54 -14.07
N ILE A 228 0.51 0.93 -14.63
CA ILE A 228 1.53 1.60 -15.45
C ILE A 228 1.61 0.97 -16.84
N GLU A 229 1.29 1.74 -17.88
CA GLU A 229 1.16 1.25 -19.27
C GLU A 229 2.20 1.92 -20.19
N GLY A 230 3.00 1.10 -20.88
CA GLY A 230 4.14 1.53 -21.69
C GLY A 230 5.35 1.91 -20.82
N PHE A 231 6.10 2.91 -21.27
CA PHE A 231 7.37 3.38 -20.68
C PHE A 231 8.57 2.39 -20.82
N GLU A 232 9.80 2.89 -20.69
CA GLU A 232 10.98 2.03 -20.56
C GLU A 232 10.99 1.30 -19.21
N VAL A 233 10.79 2.04 -18.12
CA VAL A 233 10.72 1.53 -16.74
C VAL A 233 9.34 1.84 -16.13
N GLY A 234 8.73 0.88 -15.46
CA GLY A 234 7.45 1.09 -14.77
C GLY A 234 7.61 1.92 -13.49
N ILE A 235 8.29 1.35 -12.49
CA ILE A 235 8.69 2.00 -11.24
C ILE A 235 10.21 1.95 -11.12
N GLN A 236 10.83 3.09 -10.77
CA GLN A 236 12.24 3.16 -10.37
C GLN A 236 12.36 3.67 -8.91
N THR A 237 13.18 2.98 -8.10
CA THR A 237 13.56 3.37 -6.73
C THR A 237 15.07 3.54 -6.62
N GLY A 238 15.56 4.40 -5.71
CA GLY A 238 16.97 4.74 -5.64
C GLY A 238 17.40 5.46 -4.36
N ALA A 239 18.72 5.53 -4.15
CA ALA A 239 19.37 5.90 -2.89
C ALA A 239 19.06 4.94 -1.72
N THR A 240 19.77 5.06 -0.58
CA THR A 240 19.86 3.97 0.41
C THR A 240 19.26 4.27 1.78
N VAL A 241 18.79 5.51 2.04
CA VAL A 241 18.35 5.93 3.38
C VAL A 241 17.03 5.29 3.80
N ASN A 242 16.02 5.32 2.91
CA ASN A 242 14.62 5.04 3.23
C ASN A 242 14.00 3.93 2.34
N SER A 243 12.76 3.53 2.65
CA SER A 243 12.09 2.34 2.10
C SER A 243 10.79 2.62 1.34
N GLN A 244 10.28 1.62 0.63
CA GLN A 244 9.13 1.73 -0.27
C GLN A 244 8.18 0.54 -0.12
N THR A 245 6.88 0.81 0.06
CA THR A 245 5.83 -0.22 0.17
C THR A 245 4.87 -0.16 -1.02
N PHE A 246 4.62 -1.30 -1.66
CA PHE A 246 3.80 -1.41 -2.86
C PHE A 246 2.75 -2.51 -2.73
N GLU A 247 1.50 -2.26 -3.13
CA GLU A 247 0.45 -3.28 -3.18
C GLU A 247 -0.47 -3.12 -4.39
N ALA A 248 -0.85 -4.23 -5.04
CA ALA A 248 -1.74 -4.23 -6.20
C ALA A 248 -1.24 -3.32 -7.35
N ILE A 249 -0.09 -3.66 -7.94
CA ILE A 249 0.56 -2.88 -9.00
C ILE A 249 0.49 -3.63 -10.34
N ASP A 250 -0.08 -2.99 -11.37
CA ASP A 250 -0.15 -3.53 -12.74
C ASP A 250 0.96 -2.91 -13.61
N PHE A 251 1.87 -3.74 -14.13
CA PHE A 251 2.94 -3.38 -15.05
C PHE A 251 2.67 -3.92 -16.46
N ILE A 252 2.36 -3.02 -17.39
CA ILE A 252 1.87 -3.34 -18.73
C ILE A 252 2.81 -2.80 -19.82
N GLY A 253 3.42 -3.70 -20.58
CA GLY A 253 4.10 -3.33 -21.84
C GLY A 253 5.38 -2.49 -21.72
N GLN A 254 6.09 -2.54 -20.57
CA GLN A 254 7.39 -1.86 -20.42
C GLN A 254 8.46 -2.42 -21.37
N THR A 255 9.37 -1.58 -21.86
CA THR A 255 10.42 -1.99 -22.82
C THR A 255 11.70 -2.53 -22.15
N ARG A 256 12.05 -2.11 -20.92
CA ARG A 256 13.24 -2.57 -20.17
C ARG A 256 12.89 -3.37 -18.92
N CYS A 257 12.01 -2.86 -18.06
CA CYS A 257 11.52 -3.59 -16.87
C CYS A 257 10.29 -2.96 -16.21
N GLY A 258 9.52 -3.76 -15.48
CA GLY A 258 8.44 -3.28 -14.63
C GLY A 258 8.99 -2.53 -13.42
N LEU A 259 9.68 -3.24 -12.52
CA LEU A 259 10.31 -2.68 -11.32
C LEU A 259 11.85 -2.65 -11.46
N LEU A 260 12.45 -1.51 -11.14
CA LEU A 260 13.90 -1.30 -11.05
C LEU A 260 14.26 -0.76 -9.65
N ASN A 261 14.88 -1.59 -8.80
CA ASN A 261 15.32 -1.18 -7.45
C ASN A 261 16.85 -1.03 -7.37
N GLN A 262 17.32 0.21 -7.20
CA GLN A 262 18.73 0.59 -7.15
C GLN A 262 19.06 1.43 -5.90
N GLY A 263 18.69 0.94 -4.72
CA GLY A 263 19.20 1.44 -3.44
C GLY A 263 18.31 1.10 -2.23
N GLN A 264 16.98 1.08 -2.43
CA GLN A 264 16.02 1.14 -1.32
C GLN A 264 15.60 -0.24 -0.80
N HIS A 265 15.13 -0.27 0.45
CA HIS A 265 14.39 -1.40 0.99
C HIS A 265 12.97 -1.43 0.38
N VAL A 266 12.64 -2.47 -0.36
CA VAL A 266 11.36 -2.59 -1.08
C VAL A 266 10.53 -3.77 -0.56
N ALA A 267 9.24 -3.53 -0.32
CA ALA A 267 8.25 -4.58 -0.10
C ALA A 267 7.10 -4.44 -1.11
N ILE A 268 6.83 -5.47 -1.90
CA ILE A 268 5.74 -5.48 -2.89
C ILE A 268 4.85 -6.72 -2.80
N ARG A 269 3.53 -6.50 -2.80
CA ARG A 269 2.49 -7.55 -2.83
C ARG A 269 1.56 -7.39 -4.05
N ARG A 270 1.06 -8.49 -4.62
CA ARG A 270 0.05 -8.49 -5.70
C ARG A 270 0.48 -7.67 -6.93
N ALA A 271 1.76 -7.78 -7.31
CA ALA A 271 2.25 -7.18 -8.55
C ALA A 271 1.99 -8.08 -9.76
N ARG A 272 1.44 -7.51 -10.83
CA ARG A 272 1.18 -8.21 -12.09
C ARG A 272 2.04 -7.61 -13.20
N PHE A 273 2.78 -8.43 -13.92
CA PHE A 273 3.69 -8.02 -14.98
C PHE A 273 3.31 -8.72 -16.29
N GLU A 274 2.93 -7.97 -17.32
CA GLU A 274 2.48 -8.56 -18.59
C GLU A 274 3.02 -7.77 -19.79
N GLY A 275 3.99 -8.39 -20.47
CA GLY A 275 4.78 -7.81 -21.55
C GLY A 275 5.95 -8.74 -21.93
N SER A 276 7.01 -8.22 -22.53
CA SER A 276 8.15 -9.03 -23.01
C SER A 276 9.53 -8.64 -22.44
N ALA A 277 9.59 -7.64 -21.56
CA ALA A 277 10.83 -7.20 -20.90
C ALA A 277 10.94 -7.81 -19.48
N THR A 278 12.14 -7.82 -18.90
CA THR A 278 12.42 -8.42 -17.57
C THR A 278 11.52 -7.78 -16.52
N PRO A 279 10.57 -8.51 -15.89
CA PRO A 279 9.60 -7.94 -14.96
C PRO A 279 10.24 -7.16 -13.81
N VAL A 280 11.26 -7.72 -13.16
CA VAL A 280 11.88 -7.18 -11.95
C VAL A 280 13.40 -7.19 -12.04
N ARG A 281 14.04 -6.05 -11.74
CA ARG A 281 15.49 -5.86 -11.64
C ARG A 281 15.83 -5.29 -10.26
N VAL A 282 16.62 -6.01 -9.44
CA VAL A 282 16.85 -5.63 -8.02
C VAL A 282 18.31 -5.72 -7.59
N GLU A 283 18.82 -4.62 -7.04
CA GLU A 283 20.19 -4.48 -6.52
C GLU A 283 20.21 -4.31 -4.99
N SER A 284 19.03 -4.19 -4.36
CA SER A 284 18.87 -3.79 -2.94
C SER A 284 17.76 -4.61 -2.25
N PRO A 285 17.69 -4.63 -0.91
CA PRO A 285 16.83 -5.55 -0.17
C PRO A 285 15.36 -5.51 -0.61
N THR A 286 14.86 -6.62 -1.15
CA THR A 286 13.53 -6.67 -1.78
C THR A 286 12.71 -7.88 -1.33
N VAL A 287 11.44 -7.66 -1.02
CA VAL A 287 10.41 -8.66 -0.76
C VAL A 287 9.36 -8.64 -1.86
N LEU A 288 9.01 -9.79 -2.43
CA LEU A 288 7.91 -9.96 -3.39
C LEU A 288 6.92 -11.03 -2.92
N LEU A 289 5.63 -10.69 -2.81
CA LEU A 289 4.56 -11.60 -2.37
C LEU A 289 3.43 -11.65 -3.41
N GLU A 290 2.93 -12.85 -3.73
CA GLU A 290 1.72 -13.03 -4.58
C GLU A 290 1.85 -12.31 -5.94
N CYS A 291 3.00 -12.50 -6.60
CA CYS A 291 3.34 -11.79 -7.83
C CYS A 291 3.11 -12.67 -9.06
N HIS A 292 2.65 -12.09 -10.17
CA HIS A 292 2.27 -12.84 -11.37
C HIS A 292 2.94 -12.23 -12.61
N ALA A 293 3.67 -13.04 -13.37
CA ALA A 293 4.38 -12.58 -14.57
C ALA A 293 3.98 -13.38 -15.82
N ALA A 294 3.46 -12.70 -16.84
CA ALA A 294 3.03 -13.29 -18.10
C ALA A 294 3.87 -12.75 -19.28
N PHE A 295 4.55 -13.63 -20.00
CA PHE A 295 5.31 -13.27 -21.19
C PHE A 295 4.38 -13.12 -22.41
N VAL A 296 4.15 -11.88 -22.84
CA VAL A 296 3.27 -11.53 -23.96
C VAL A 296 4.06 -10.78 -25.04
N GLN A 297 4.22 -11.40 -26.21
CA GLN A 297 4.82 -10.76 -27.38
C GLN A 297 3.85 -9.76 -28.01
N GLY A 298 4.37 -8.72 -28.67
CA GLY A 298 3.54 -7.73 -29.36
C GLY A 298 2.76 -6.77 -28.46
N ARG A 299 2.80 -6.95 -27.12
CA ARG A 299 2.30 -5.95 -26.15
C ARG A 299 3.28 -4.80 -25.90
N GLN A 300 4.37 -4.75 -26.67
CA GLN A 300 5.23 -3.58 -26.75
C GLN A 300 4.55 -2.50 -27.62
N PRO A 301 4.76 -1.21 -27.32
CA PRO A 301 4.13 -0.13 -28.08
C PRO A 301 4.57 -0.08 -29.55
N ARG A 302 3.69 0.41 -30.44
CA ARG A 302 4.03 0.63 -31.86
C ARG A 302 5.09 1.73 -31.99
N GLY A 303 6.34 1.34 -32.20
CA GLY A 303 7.49 2.25 -32.33
C GLY A 303 8.57 2.02 -31.26
N GLY A 304 8.24 1.33 -30.16
CA GLY A 304 9.22 0.94 -29.15
C GLY A 304 10.30 0.03 -29.75
N ARG A 305 11.58 0.26 -29.38
CA ARG A 305 12.67 -0.65 -29.75
C ARG A 305 12.38 -2.04 -29.16
N PRO A 306 12.55 -3.14 -29.93
CA PRO A 306 12.41 -4.49 -29.37
C PRO A 306 13.35 -4.68 -28.17
N SER A 307 12.79 -5.14 -27.06
CA SER A 307 13.62 -5.52 -25.90
C SER A 307 14.52 -6.69 -26.30
N PRO A 308 15.83 -6.68 -25.98
CA PRO A 308 16.72 -7.82 -26.21
C PRO A 308 16.43 -9.00 -25.28
N VAL A 309 15.49 -8.83 -24.34
CA VAL A 309 14.97 -9.86 -23.44
C VAL A 309 14.23 -10.94 -24.23
N SER A 310 14.46 -12.20 -23.85
CA SER A 310 13.80 -13.37 -24.44
C SER A 310 13.14 -14.24 -23.36
N ARG A 311 12.44 -15.31 -23.75
CA ARG A 311 11.89 -16.29 -22.79
C ARG A 311 12.97 -17.01 -21.96
N GLU A 312 14.24 -16.92 -22.36
CA GLU A 312 15.41 -17.46 -21.64
C GLU A 312 15.87 -16.58 -20.46
N SER A 313 15.34 -15.34 -20.36
CA SER A 313 15.52 -14.45 -19.21
C SER A 313 14.65 -14.89 -18.02
N ALA A 314 14.95 -14.35 -16.83
CA ALA A 314 14.18 -14.62 -15.62
C ALA A 314 13.09 -13.56 -15.39
N VAL A 315 12.08 -13.91 -14.59
CA VAL A 315 11.09 -12.94 -14.08
C VAL A 315 11.75 -11.93 -13.13
N ILE A 316 12.63 -12.41 -12.25
CA ILE A 316 13.46 -11.60 -11.35
C ILE A 316 14.93 -11.76 -11.74
N GLU A 317 15.59 -10.65 -12.10
CA GLU A 317 17.05 -10.55 -12.20
C GLU A 317 17.58 -9.78 -10.97
N ALA A 318 18.31 -10.47 -10.09
CA ALA A 318 18.79 -9.93 -8.82
C ALA A 318 20.32 -9.99 -8.70
N THR A 319 20.95 -8.90 -8.25
CA THR A 319 22.39 -8.89 -7.91
C THR A 319 22.66 -9.00 -6.41
N THR A 320 21.63 -8.78 -5.59
CA THR A 320 21.69 -8.91 -4.12
C THR A 320 21.24 -10.29 -3.62
N LYS A 321 21.83 -10.74 -2.51
CA LYS A 321 21.36 -11.91 -1.75
C LYS A 321 20.25 -11.57 -0.74
N ALA A 322 19.95 -10.29 -0.54
CA ALA A 322 18.82 -9.81 0.27
C ALA A 322 17.52 -9.81 -0.56
N LEU A 323 17.10 -11.00 -0.99
CA LEU A 323 15.85 -11.20 -1.74
C LEU A 323 14.98 -12.24 -1.02
N PHE A 324 13.71 -11.91 -0.82
CA PHE A 324 12.66 -12.87 -0.45
C PHE A 324 11.53 -12.84 -1.47
N VAL A 325 11.05 -14.03 -1.86
CA VAL A 325 9.94 -14.21 -2.80
C VAL A 325 8.98 -15.25 -2.22
N ARG A 326 7.67 -14.95 -2.19
CA ARG A 326 6.60 -15.90 -1.86
C ARG A 326 5.51 -15.85 -2.91
N ASP A 327 5.10 -17.03 -3.38
CA ASP A 327 4.01 -17.26 -4.32
C ASP A 327 4.13 -16.41 -5.60
N LEU A 328 5.27 -16.56 -6.28
CA LEU A 328 5.51 -16.02 -7.62
C LEU A 328 5.02 -17.00 -8.69
N GLU A 329 3.99 -16.62 -9.44
CA GLU A 329 3.58 -17.31 -10.67
C GLU A 329 4.27 -16.75 -11.91
N SER A 330 4.65 -17.63 -12.84
CA SER A 330 5.24 -17.24 -14.12
C SER A 330 4.66 -18.03 -15.29
N ARG A 331 4.02 -17.36 -16.25
CA ARG A 331 3.49 -17.94 -17.50
C ARG A 331 4.33 -17.50 -18.69
N GLY A 332 4.78 -18.45 -19.50
CA GLY A 332 5.57 -18.19 -20.73
C GLY A 332 7.05 -17.83 -20.53
N TRP A 333 7.46 -17.46 -19.31
CA TRP A 333 8.87 -17.37 -18.88
C TRP A 333 9.44 -18.75 -18.58
N ARG A 334 10.74 -18.98 -18.84
CA ARG A 334 11.40 -20.26 -18.46
C ARG A 334 11.97 -20.30 -17.04
N HIS A 335 12.28 -19.15 -16.46
CA HIS A 335 12.97 -19.05 -15.17
C HIS A 335 12.26 -18.03 -14.27
N PRO A 336 11.90 -18.39 -13.03
CA PRO A 336 11.28 -17.44 -12.10
C PRO A 336 12.33 -16.46 -11.56
N VAL A 337 13.53 -16.94 -11.22
CA VAL A 337 14.57 -16.11 -10.58
C VAL A 337 15.94 -16.43 -11.17
N ALA A 338 16.74 -15.38 -11.36
CA ALA A 338 18.17 -15.43 -11.60
C ALA A 338 18.90 -14.54 -10.59
N LEU A 339 19.95 -15.08 -9.96
CA LEU A 339 20.85 -14.36 -9.07
C LEU A 339 22.25 -14.26 -9.68
N VAL A 340 22.78 -13.04 -9.73
CA VAL A 340 24.09 -12.71 -10.31
C VAL A 340 24.92 -12.00 -9.25
N THR A 341 25.72 -12.77 -8.51
CA THR A 341 26.51 -12.23 -7.39
C THR A 341 27.98 -12.12 -7.78
N ALA A 342 28.74 -11.26 -7.09
CA ALA A 342 30.19 -11.16 -7.29
C ALA A 342 30.95 -12.48 -7.00
N GLU A 343 30.32 -13.42 -6.27
CA GLU A 343 30.89 -14.71 -5.91
C GLU A 343 30.57 -15.83 -6.92
N ALA A 344 29.52 -15.70 -7.73
CA ALA A 344 29.06 -16.77 -8.61
C ALA A 344 28.22 -16.26 -9.81
N PRO A 345 28.52 -16.71 -11.05
CA PRO A 345 27.73 -16.38 -12.23
C PRO A 345 26.36 -17.08 -12.23
N TRP A 346 25.29 -16.32 -12.47
CA TRP A 346 23.93 -16.76 -12.86
C TRP A 346 23.40 -18.04 -12.18
N GLY A 347 23.24 -17.98 -10.85
CA GLY A 347 22.44 -18.97 -10.12
C GLY A 347 20.95 -18.89 -10.51
N ARG A 348 20.30 -20.03 -10.73
CA ARG A 348 18.87 -20.14 -11.09
C ARG A 348 18.10 -20.97 -10.04
N PRO A 349 17.88 -20.43 -8.83
CA PRO A 349 17.20 -21.17 -7.77
C PRO A 349 15.73 -21.43 -8.10
N ARG A 350 15.16 -22.42 -7.42
CA ARG A 350 13.73 -22.74 -7.46
C ARG A 350 13.06 -22.22 -6.20
N LEU A 351 11.75 -21.96 -6.29
CA LEU A 351 10.93 -21.70 -5.11
C LEU A 351 10.59 -23.06 -4.46
N GLU A 352 10.95 -23.24 -3.20
CA GLU A 352 10.59 -24.41 -2.39
C GLU A 352 9.29 -24.12 -1.64
N ARG A 353 8.25 -24.92 -1.84
CA ARG A 353 6.90 -24.68 -1.26
C ARG A 353 6.36 -23.26 -1.53
N GLY A 354 6.64 -22.74 -2.73
CA GLY A 354 6.26 -21.39 -3.14
C GLY A 354 7.16 -20.27 -2.57
N GLU A 355 8.24 -20.58 -1.84
CA GLU A 355 9.11 -19.57 -1.23
C GLU A 355 10.56 -19.65 -1.71
N LEU A 356 11.24 -18.50 -1.75
CA LEU A 356 12.69 -18.40 -1.93
C LEU A 356 13.22 -17.28 -1.04
N ALA A 357 14.16 -17.63 -0.16
CA ALA A 357 15.07 -16.67 0.47
C ALA A 357 16.45 -16.84 -0.17
N ALA A 358 17.01 -15.77 -0.77
CA ALA A 358 18.33 -15.83 -1.42
C ALA A 358 19.51 -15.87 -0.43
N THR A 359 19.25 -15.62 0.86
CA THR A 359 20.15 -15.92 1.98
C THR A 359 19.45 -16.84 2.97
N LYS A 360 20.20 -17.74 3.60
CA LYS A 360 19.69 -18.66 4.63
C LYS A 360 19.09 -17.88 5.82
N ALA A 361 17.92 -18.32 6.28
CA ALA A 361 17.27 -17.79 7.48
C ALA A 361 18.16 -17.97 8.73
N THR A 362 18.29 -16.93 9.53
CA THR A 362 18.86 -17.02 10.89
C THR A 362 17.84 -17.69 11.80
N ARG A 363 18.29 -18.72 12.53
CA ARG A 363 17.45 -19.56 13.38
C ARG A 363 18.21 -19.91 14.67
N PRO A 364 17.98 -19.20 15.79
CA PRO A 364 18.67 -19.46 17.06
C PRO A 364 18.44 -20.89 17.57
N PHE A 365 17.25 -21.43 17.32
CA PHE A 365 16.88 -22.83 17.55
C PHE A 365 16.60 -23.53 16.21
N ALA A 366 17.10 -24.76 16.05
CA ALA A 366 16.97 -25.52 14.81
C ALA A 366 15.61 -26.24 14.64
N GLU A 367 14.74 -26.22 15.66
CA GLU A 367 13.42 -26.84 15.63
C GLU A 367 12.46 -26.12 14.67
N GLY A 368 11.73 -26.87 13.84
CA GLY A 368 10.71 -26.35 12.91
C GLY A 368 11.23 -26.01 11.50
N SER A 369 10.39 -25.29 10.73
CA SER A 369 10.66 -24.88 9.35
C SER A 369 11.58 -23.65 9.26
N ALA A 370 12.22 -23.45 8.10
CA ALA A 370 12.90 -22.21 7.74
C ALA A 370 12.03 -21.26 6.88
N ALA A 371 10.86 -21.73 6.43
CA ALA A 371 9.88 -20.95 5.68
C ALA A 371 9.17 -19.90 6.55
N SER A 372 8.47 -18.98 5.89
CA SER A 372 7.56 -18.01 6.49
C SER A 372 6.43 -18.65 7.29
N LEU A 373 5.71 -17.86 8.09
CA LEU A 373 4.56 -18.34 8.87
C LEU A 373 3.35 -18.67 7.97
N ARG A 374 3.23 -17.95 6.84
CA ARG A 374 2.05 -17.97 5.95
C ARG A 374 0.77 -17.65 6.71
N LEU A 375 0.80 -16.54 7.46
CA LEU A 375 -0.39 -16.01 8.13
C LEU A 375 -1.44 -15.58 7.09
N PRO A 376 -2.75 -15.73 7.37
CA PRO A 376 -3.79 -15.22 6.49
C PRO A 376 -3.66 -13.71 6.28
N ILE A 377 -3.55 -13.28 5.02
CA ILE A 377 -3.53 -11.88 4.64
C ILE A 377 -4.95 -11.46 4.32
N GLU A 378 -5.59 -10.70 5.20
CA GLU A 378 -6.90 -10.11 4.92
C GLU A 378 -6.71 -8.84 4.07
N GLU A 379 -7.57 -8.63 3.08
CA GLU A 379 -7.63 -7.38 2.32
C GLU A 379 -8.31 -6.29 3.15
N THR A 380 -7.79 -5.06 3.10
CA THR A 380 -8.39 -3.93 3.83
C THR A 380 -9.81 -3.68 3.34
N PRO A 381 -10.84 -3.75 4.22
CA PRO A 381 -12.21 -3.40 3.85
C PRO A 381 -12.35 -1.88 3.69
N ASP A 382 -13.38 -1.45 2.99
CA ASP A 382 -13.74 -0.03 2.88
C ASP A 382 -15.25 0.15 3.08
N VAL A 383 -15.69 1.40 3.21
CA VAL A 383 -17.10 1.79 3.38
C VAL A 383 -17.56 2.61 2.17
N PRO A 384 -18.87 2.79 1.92
CA PRO A 384 -19.33 3.65 0.84
C PRO A 384 -18.73 5.08 0.89
N TRP A 385 -18.43 5.64 -0.27
CA TRP A 385 -18.19 7.08 -0.40
C TRP A 385 -19.54 7.77 -0.61
N ASP A 386 -20.20 8.07 0.50
CA ASP A 386 -21.55 8.66 0.52
C ASP A 386 -21.59 10.04 -0.16
N ASP A 387 -22.77 10.49 -0.60
CA ASP A 387 -22.90 11.80 -1.25
C ASP A 387 -22.53 12.95 -0.28
N PRO A 388 -21.61 13.86 -0.65
CA PRO A 388 -21.20 14.99 0.20
C PRO A 388 -22.32 15.90 0.72
N GLU A 389 -23.50 15.91 0.07
CA GLU A 389 -24.66 16.63 0.59
C GLU A 389 -25.24 16.00 1.87
N THR A 390 -24.92 14.74 2.15
CA THR A 390 -25.35 13.98 3.35
C THR A 390 -24.35 13.97 4.50
N TRP A 391 -23.16 14.55 4.31
CA TRP A 391 -22.07 14.49 5.30
C TRP A 391 -22.26 15.50 6.44
N ALA A 392 -21.93 15.09 7.66
CA ALA A 392 -21.85 15.98 8.82
C ALA A 392 -20.50 16.70 8.85
N ILE A 393 -20.45 17.94 8.34
CA ILE A 393 -19.26 18.80 8.40
C ILE A 393 -19.22 19.50 9.76
N VAL A 394 -18.19 19.24 10.56
CA VAL A 394 -18.16 19.62 11.99
C VAL A 394 -18.29 21.13 12.25
N ASP A 395 -17.77 21.97 11.35
CA ASP A 395 -17.88 23.43 11.41
C ASP A 395 -19.35 23.89 11.47
N ARG A 396 -20.25 23.18 10.75
CA ARG A 396 -21.70 23.48 10.73
C ARG A 396 -22.40 23.15 12.06
N PHE A 397 -21.74 22.39 12.94
CA PHE A 397 -22.18 22.10 14.31
C PHE A 397 -21.50 23.02 15.35
N GLY A 398 -20.68 23.98 14.91
CA GLY A 398 -20.01 24.98 15.76
C GLY A 398 -18.59 24.61 16.17
N ALA A 399 -17.92 23.69 15.48
CA ALA A 399 -16.50 23.41 15.70
C ALA A 399 -15.63 24.60 15.25
N ASP A 400 -14.42 24.71 15.81
CA ASP A 400 -13.49 25.80 15.54
C ASP A 400 -12.31 25.33 14.68
N PRO A 401 -12.38 25.42 13.33
CA PRO A 401 -11.39 24.84 12.39
C PRO A 401 -9.99 25.50 12.45
N THR A 402 -9.77 26.41 13.39
CA THR A 402 -8.49 27.07 13.70
C THR A 402 -7.73 26.40 14.84
N GLY A 403 -8.31 25.38 15.48
CA GLY A 403 -7.74 24.67 16.63
C GLY A 403 -7.60 25.49 17.91
N GLN A 404 -8.15 26.72 17.98
CA GLN A 404 -7.94 27.61 19.13
C GLN A 404 -8.88 27.30 20.30
N ARG A 405 -10.15 26.92 20.04
CA ARG A 405 -11.17 26.63 21.05
C ARG A 405 -11.61 25.16 21.02
N ASP A 406 -12.17 24.68 22.14
CA ASP A 406 -12.76 23.34 22.23
C ASP A 406 -13.79 23.11 21.13
N SER A 407 -13.64 21.99 20.44
CA SER A 407 -14.55 21.51 19.40
C SER A 407 -15.21 20.19 19.78
N SER A 408 -14.87 19.54 20.90
CA SER A 408 -15.36 18.21 21.27
C SER A 408 -16.90 18.12 21.28
N GLN A 409 -17.57 19.12 21.86
CA GLN A 409 -19.05 19.14 21.87
C GLN A 409 -19.67 19.31 20.47
N ALA A 410 -19.00 20.01 19.56
CA ALA A 410 -19.49 20.22 18.20
C ALA A 410 -19.26 18.99 17.30
N ILE A 411 -18.08 18.39 17.40
CA ILE A 411 -17.74 17.15 16.67
C ILE A 411 -18.60 15.98 17.17
N GLN A 412 -18.87 15.89 18.49
CA GLN A 412 -19.79 14.88 19.01
C GLN A 412 -21.22 15.07 18.49
N LYS A 413 -21.72 16.31 18.36
CA LYS A 413 -23.03 16.59 17.74
C LYS A 413 -23.06 16.23 16.25
N ALA A 414 -21.93 16.36 15.54
CA ALA A 414 -21.81 15.97 14.14
C ALA A 414 -21.87 14.43 13.97
N ILE A 415 -21.24 13.67 14.87
CA ILE A 415 -21.36 12.20 14.93
C ILE A 415 -22.79 11.78 15.28
N ASP A 416 -23.35 12.38 16.32
CA ASP A 416 -24.69 12.04 16.84
C ASP A 416 -25.83 12.52 15.93
N SER A 417 -25.54 13.26 14.85
CA SER A 417 -26.53 13.68 13.84
C SER A 417 -27.12 12.51 13.05
N GLY A 418 -26.51 11.32 13.12
CA GLY A 418 -26.90 10.14 12.36
C GLY A 418 -26.30 10.05 10.95
N ALA A 419 -25.37 10.94 10.60
CA ALA A 419 -24.62 10.86 9.35
C ALA A 419 -23.64 9.67 9.35
N SER A 420 -23.47 9.05 8.19
CA SER A 420 -22.52 7.96 7.98
C SER A 420 -21.08 8.46 7.78
N THR A 421 -20.91 9.64 7.18
CA THR A 421 -19.63 10.33 7.04
C THR A 421 -19.63 11.61 7.88
N VAL A 422 -18.61 11.76 8.72
CA VAL A 422 -18.30 12.99 9.45
C VAL A 422 -17.00 13.57 8.89
N PHE A 423 -17.00 14.86 8.57
CA PHE A 423 -15.92 15.53 7.84
C PHE A 423 -15.33 16.70 8.64
N LEU A 424 -14.00 16.70 8.75
CA LEU A 424 -13.18 17.58 9.57
C LEU A 424 -12.23 18.39 8.67
N PRO A 425 -12.70 19.47 8.03
CA PRO A 425 -11.93 20.24 7.06
C PRO A 425 -10.77 21.07 7.63
N GLY A 426 -10.73 21.34 8.94
CA GLY A 426 -9.73 22.18 9.59
C GLY A 426 -8.93 21.51 10.71
N PHE A 427 -8.32 22.34 11.56
CA PHE A 427 -7.63 21.95 12.78
C PHE A 427 -8.61 22.03 13.94
N TYR A 428 -8.63 21.06 14.85
CA TYR A 428 -9.59 21.06 15.97
C TYR A 428 -8.92 20.74 17.29
N ALA A 429 -9.17 21.54 18.32
CA ALA A 429 -8.80 21.22 19.69
C ALA A 429 -9.94 20.48 20.41
N LEU A 430 -9.56 19.62 21.35
CA LEU A 430 -10.47 18.81 22.16
C LEU A 430 -10.13 19.00 23.64
N ASP A 431 -11.06 19.50 24.44
CA ASP A 431 -10.89 19.53 25.90
C ASP A 431 -11.44 18.25 26.58
N GLN A 432 -12.00 17.32 25.80
CA GLN A 432 -12.54 16.03 26.25
C GLN A 432 -12.67 15.01 25.09
N PRO A 433 -12.70 13.68 25.34
CA PRO A 433 -12.71 12.68 24.29
C PRO A 433 -13.99 12.71 23.44
N VAL A 434 -13.84 12.46 22.13
CA VAL A 434 -14.95 12.35 21.16
C VAL A 434 -15.19 10.88 20.82
N VAL A 435 -16.45 10.44 20.89
CA VAL A 435 -16.82 9.03 20.71
C VAL A 435 -17.42 8.80 19.32
N ILE A 436 -16.67 8.12 18.45
CA ILE A 436 -17.11 7.71 17.10
C ILE A 436 -18.04 6.51 17.23
N ARG A 437 -19.34 6.74 17.07
CA ARG A 437 -20.43 5.82 17.39
C ARG A 437 -21.60 5.92 16.42
N GLY A 438 -22.65 5.13 16.67
CA GLY A 438 -23.88 5.18 15.88
C GLY A 438 -23.63 4.84 14.40
N LYS A 439 -24.21 5.64 13.50
CA LYS A 439 -24.11 5.42 12.05
C LYS A 439 -22.77 5.80 11.43
N THR A 440 -21.93 6.55 12.15
CA THR A 440 -20.65 7.02 11.60
C THR A 440 -19.72 5.84 11.31
N ARG A 441 -19.35 5.73 10.04
CA ARG A 441 -18.51 4.68 9.44
C ARG A 441 -17.29 5.24 8.67
N ARG A 442 -17.32 6.52 8.29
CA ARG A 442 -16.17 7.25 7.75
C ARG A 442 -15.97 8.53 8.58
N PHE A 443 -14.79 8.69 9.16
CA PHE A 443 -14.37 9.89 9.90
C PHE A 443 -13.14 10.44 9.18
N LEU A 444 -13.32 11.56 8.49
CA LEU A 444 -12.43 12.01 7.42
C LEU A 444 -11.89 13.42 7.71
N GLY A 445 -10.57 13.57 7.74
CA GLY A 445 -9.90 14.87 7.81
C GLY A 445 -9.37 15.36 6.46
N CYS A 446 -8.70 16.52 6.47
CA CYS A 446 -7.93 17.06 5.34
C CYS A 446 -6.40 16.91 5.52
N GLY A 447 -5.95 16.00 6.39
CA GLY A 447 -4.55 15.88 6.79
C GLY A 447 -4.11 16.94 7.81
N ALA A 448 -5.04 17.46 8.60
CA ALA A 448 -4.79 18.40 9.70
C ALA A 448 -4.67 17.69 11.06
N TRP A 449 -4.25 18.43 12.10
CA TRP A 449 -4.11 17.93 13.48
C TRP A 449 -5.45 17.80 14.21
N ILE A 450 -5.53 16.79 15.09
CA ILE A 450 -6.50 16.72 16.19
C ILE A 450 -5.76 16.95 17.51
N ASP A 451 -6.29 17.91 18.27
CA ASP A 451 -5.79 18.47 19.52
C ASP A 451 -4.26 18.58 19.61
N TYR A 452 -3.70 19.54 18.87
CA TYR A 452 -2.27 19.84 18.84
C TYR A 452 -1.59 19.90 20.22
N ASN A 453 -2.33 20.29 21.28
CA ASN A 453 -1.80 20.41 22.64
C ASN A 453 -1.94 19.15 23.51
N GLY A 454 -2.65 18.10 23.08
CA GLY A 454 -2.85 16.86 23.86
C GLY A 454 -3.55 17.05 25.21
N ARG A 455 -4.52 17.97 25.24
CA ARG A 455 -5.43 18.28 26.36
C ARG A 455 -6.42 17.14 26.63
N SER A 456 -6.96 16.53 25.57
CA SER A 456 -7.74 15.29 25.69
C SER A 456 -6.83 14.07 25.56
N GLN A 457 -7.03 13.05 26.40
CA GLN A 457 -6.29 11.78 26.33
C GLN A 457 -7.21 10.62 26.73
N PRO A 458 -7.72 9.79 25.79
CA PRO A 458 -7.53 9.88 24.33
C PRO A 458 -8.27 11.07 23.69
N ASP A 459 -7.94 11.40 22.44
CA ASP A 459 -8.74 12.29 21.59
C ASP A 459 -10.02 11.61 21.13
N LEU A 460 -9.86 10.42 20.54
CA LEU A 460 -10.94 9.68 19.88
C LEU A 460 -11.16 8.32 20.54
N ILE A 461 -12.42 7.97 20.77
CA ILE A 461 -12.85 6.64 21.21
C ILE A 461 -13.67 6.01 20.08
N ILE A 462 -13.14 4.96 19.45
CA ILE A 462 -13.85 4.19 18.43
C ILE A 462 -14.69 3.13 19.15
N ALA A 463 -15.98 3.40 19.30
CA ALA A 463 -16.91 2.58 20.06
C ALA A 463 -17.74 1.63 19.16
N ASP A 464 -18.63 0.86 19.77
CA ASP A 464 -19.72 0.20 19.04
C ASP A 464 -20.66 1.21 18.35
N GLY A 465 -21.37 0.77 17.31
CA GLY A 465 -22.24 1.61 16.49
C GLY A 465 -23.41 0.84 15.89
N ASP A 466 -23.94 1.33 14.76
CA ASP A 466 -24.99 0.67 14.00
C ASP A 466 -24.49 -0.72 13.53
N PRO A 467 -25.19 -1.83 13.86
CA PRO A 467 -24.82 -3.17 13.39
C PRO A 467 -24.76 -3.32 11.86
N GLN A 468 -25.41 -2.43 11.10
CA GLN A 468 -25.31 -2.36 9.63
C GLN A 468 -24.04 -1.63 9.14
N ALA A 469 -23.23 -1.09 10.04
CA ALA A 469 -21.93 -0.48 9.78
C ALA A 469 -20.79 -1.27 10.47
N PRO A 470 -20.49 -2.52 10.03
CA PRO A 470 -19.51 -3.39 10.68
C PRO A 470 -18.04 -2.95 10.49
N VAL A 471 -17.78 -1.87 9.76
CA VAL A 471 -16.45 -1.31 9.48
C VAL A 471 -16.45 0.19 9.82
N VAL A 472 -15.37 0.68 10.42
CA VAL A 472 -15.09 2.11 10.60
C VAL A 472 -13.78 2.46 9.92
N VAL A 473 -13.78 3.49 9.08
CA VAL A 473 -12.59 4.11 8.50
C VAL A 473 -12.34 5.45 9.21
N VAL A 474 -11.14 5.62 9.76
CA VAL A 474 -10.59 6.91 10.21
C VAL A 474 -9.42 7.25 9.30
N GLU A 475 -9.48 8.35 8.57
CA GLU A 475 -8.51 8.61 7.50
C GLU A 475 -8.17 10.09 7.28
N HIS A 476 -6.97 10.32 6.76
CA HIS A 476 -6.41 11.64 6.45
C HIS A 476 -6.38 12.61 7.64
N PHE A 477 -5.60 12.24 8.65
CA PHE A 477 -5.22 13.11 9.78
C PHE A 477 -3.70 13.15 9.91
N ALA A 478 -3.17 14.35 10.19
CA ALA A 478 -1.85 14.50 10.80
C ALA A 478 -1.96 14.12 12.30
N PRO A 479 -0.98 14.37 13.20
CA PRO A 479 -1.02 13.88 14.57
C PRO A 479 -2.36 14.08 15.29
N ILE A 480 -2.99 12.96 15.64
CA ILE A 480 -3.98 12.83 16.69
C ILE A 480 -3.18 12.72 18.00
N ASN A 481 -3.01 13.85 18.69
CA ASN A 481 -1.93 14.05 19.66
C ASN A 481 -2.25 13.49 21.06
N GLY A 482 -3.53 13.46 21.45
CA GLY A 482 -4.04 12.68 22.58
C GLY A 482 -4.15 11.18 22.28
N GLY A 483 -4.11 10.80 21.00
CA GLY A 483 -4.18 9.42 20.52
C GLY A 483 -5.58 8.83 20.51
N MET A 484 -5.68 7.56 20.12
CA MET A 484 -6.97 6.87 19.91
C MET A 484 -7.12 5.65 20.81
N ARG A 485 -8.36 5.40 21.27
CA ARG A 485 -8.77 4.18 21.98
C ARG A 485 -9.78 3.39 21.14
N ILE A 486 -9.50 2.10 20.91
CA ILE A 486 -10.31 1.22 20.06
C ILE A 486 -11.04 0.20 20.94
N GLU A 487 -12.37 0.37 21.10
CA GLU A 487 -13.20 -0.40 22.03
C GLU A 487 -14.53 -0.82 21.39
N THR A 488 -14.46 -1.58 20.30
CA THR A 488 -15.60 -1.87 19.40
C THR A 488 -15.65 -3.34 18.98
N ASN A 489 -16.80 -3.83 18.52
CA ASN A 489 -16.90 -5.11 17.79
C ASN A 489 -16.92 -4.88 16.26
N ARG A 490 -16.80 -3.64 15.80
CA ARG A 490 -16.57 -3.30 14.39
C ARG A 490 -15.13 -3.63 14.00
N CYS A 491 -14.90 -3.85 12.71
CA CYS A 491 -13.56 -3.79 12.12
C CYS A 491 -13.13 -2.32 12.03
N VAL A 492 -11.86 -2.02 12.27
CA VAL A 492 -11.32 -0.67 12.22
C VAL A 492 -10.22 -0.56 11.17
N VAL A 493 -10.29 0.49 10.36
CA VAL A 493 -9.30 0.86 9.34
C VAL A 493 -8.77 2.25 9.68
N LEU A 494 -7.45 2.37 9.83
CA LEU A 494 -6.74 3.64 9.96
C LEU A 494 -5.94 3.87 8.68
N ARG A 495 -6.16 4.99 7.99
CA ARG A 495 -5.57 5.24 6.65
C ARG A 495 -4.99 6.64 6.49
N GLY A 496 -3.68 6.76 6.26
CA GLY A 496 -3.04 8.07 6.15
C GLY A 496 -3.20 8.87 7.45
N VAL A 497 -2.86 8.24 8.58
CA VAL A 497 -3.09 8.75 9.93
C VAL A 497 -1.79 8.71 10.73
N GLU A 498 -1.42 9.84 11.31
CA GLU A 498 -0.45 9.90 12.40
C GLU A 498 -1.20 10.00 13.74
N SER A 499 -0.82 9.20 14.73
CA SER A 499 -1.49 9.17 16.04
C SER A 499 -0.50 8.78 17.13
N ARG A 500 -0.28 9.66 18.11
CA ARG A 500 0.71 9.44 19.20
C ARG A 500 0.57 8.08 19.88
N ARG A 501 -0.67 7.60 20.03
CA ARG A 501 -0.95 6.28 20.61
C ARG A 501 -2.14 5.61 19.93
N ILE A 502 -2.10 4.28 19.83
CA ILE A 502 -3.23 3.44 19.43
C ILE A 502 -3.48 2.43 20.56
N GLU A 503 -4.38 2.76 21.49
CA GLU A 503 -4.77 1.85 22.57
C GLU A 503 -5.81 0.85 22.06
N LEU A 504 -5.39 -0.40 21.89
CA LEU A 504 -6.27 -1.49 21.46
C LEU A 504 -6.89 -2.21 22.66
N VAL A 505 -8.22 -2.09 22.80
CA VAL A 505 -9.01 -2.70 23.89
C VAL A 505 -9.85 -3.86 23.36
N ARG A 506 -10.49 -3.65 22.21
CA ARG A 506 -11.33 -4.62 21.51
C ARG A 506 -11.58 -4.13 20.08
N THR A 507 -11.41 -5.01 19.09
CA THR A 507 -11.79 -4.78 17.68
C THR A 507 -12.13 -6.11 17.01
N ASN A 508 -12.86 -6.09 15.89
CA ASN A 508 -13.01 -7.24 15.00
C ASN A 508 -12.04 -7.15 13.81
N GLY A 509 -10.75 -7.13 14.12
CA GLY A 509 -9.65 -6.82 13.19
C GLY A 509 -9.27 -5.33 13.18
N LEU A 510 -7.98 -5.06 13.00
CA LEU A 510 -7.43 -3.71 12.80
C LEU A 510 -6.60 -3.70 11.51
N PHE A 511 -6.87 -2.74 10.64
CA PHE A 511 -6.16 -2.52 9.39
C PHE A 511 -5.47 -1.17 9.43
N LEU A 512 -4.16 -1.17 9.14
CA LEU A 512 -3.34 0.03 9.10
C LEU A 512 -2.82 0.21 7.67
N GLU A 513 -3.16 1.32 7.04
CA GLU A 513 -2.66 1.67 5.70
C GLU A 513 -1.99 3.04 5.76
N ASP A 514 -0.66 3.11 5.66
CA ASP A 514 0.08 4.38 5.74
C ASP A 514 -0.17 5.09 7.08
N VAL A 515 0.40 4.53 8.16
CA VAL A 515 0.13 4.93 9.55
C VAL A 515 1.41 5.13 10.34
N CYS A 516 1.49 6.23 11.09
CA CYS A 516 2.57 6.53 12.04
C CYS A 516 2.04 6.56 13.48
N THR A 517 2.78 6.00 14.45
CA THR A 517 2.44 6.04 15.87
C THR A 517 3.66 5.90 16.79
N ASP A 518 3.55 6.30 18.06
CA ASP A 518 4.59 6.05 19.07
C ASP A 518 4.38 4.70 19.79
N ASP A 519 3.21 4.05 19.67
CA ASP A 519 2.89 2.85 20.46
C ASP A 519 1.85 1.93 19.81
N LEU A 520 2.19 0.63 19.68
CA LEU A 520 1.25 -0.41 19.26
C LEU A 520 1.44 -1.71 20.08
N ARG A 521 0.39 -2.10 20.81
CA ARG A 521 0.36 -3.31 21.65
C ARG A 521 -0.83 -4.18 21.27
N LEU A 522 -0.58 -5.47 21.05
CA LEU A 522 -1.59 -6.49 20.74
C LEU A 522 -1.67 -7.52 21.88
N GLY A 523 -2.88 -7.90 22.26
CA GLY A 523 -3.17 -9.03 23.15
C GLY A 523 -3.68 -10.27 22.41
N ALA A 524 -3.98 -11.32 23.18
CA ALA A 524 -4.23 -12.68 22.68
C ALA A 524 -5.54 -12.91 21.88
N LYS A 525 -6.21 -11.83 21.44
CA LYS A 525 -7.40 -11.86 20.56
C LYS A 525 -7.25 -10.96 19.33
N ASP A 526 -6.22 -10.11 19.30
CA ASP A 526 -6.09 -9.09 18.28
C ASP A 526 -5.53 -9.67 16.99
N ARG A 527 -6.10 -9.21 15.87
CA ARG A 527 -5.66 -9.54 14.51
C ARG A 527 -5.39 -8.23 13.78
N VAL A 528 -4.14 -8.01 13.36
CA VAL A 528 -3.68 -6.74 12.76
C VAL A 528 -3.00 -6.99 11.42
N TRP A 529 -3.43 -6.26 10.40
CA TRP A 529 -2.80 -6.22 9.08
C TRP A 529 -2.35 -4.81 8.75
N ALA A 530 -1.06 -4.62 8.53
CA ALA A 530 -0.49 -3.31 8.23
C ALA A 530 0.20 -3.25 6.87
N ARG A 531 0.08 -2.10 6.20
CA ARG A 531 0.54 -1.81 4.83
C ARG A 531 1.17 -0.42 4.82
N GLN A 532 2.49 -0.35 4.98
CA GLN A 532 3.20 0.81 5.52
C GLN A 532 2.73 1.07 6.97
N LEU A 533 3.61 0.75 7.92
CA LEU A 533 3.50 1.07 9.34
C LEU A 533 4.82 1.70 9.79
N ASN A 534 4.74 2.86 10.43
CA ASN A 534 5.86 3.55 11.04
C ASN A 534 5.69 3.59 12.57
N ILE A 535 6.73 3.24 13.34
CA ILE A 535 6.74 3.41 14.81
C ILE A 535 8.01 4.12 15.31
N GLU A 536 7.83 5.27 15.96
CA GLU A 536 8.90 6.23 16.32
C GLU A 536 9.05 6.48 17.84
N ASN A 537 9.22 5.41 18.62
CA ASN A 537 9.55 5.51 20.04
C ASN A 537 10.98 5.06 20.35
N GLU A 538 11.42 5.30 21.59
CA GLU A 538 12.63 4.68 22.13
C GLU A 538 12.21 3.64 23.18
N GLY A 539 12.78 2.44 23.13
CA GLY A 539 12.32 1.29 23.92
C GLY A 539 11.69 0.20 23.05
N THR A 540 10.55 -0.38 23.46
CA THR A 540 9.90 -1.42 22.64
C THR A 540 8.87 -0.79 21.71
N HIS A 541 9.07 -0.88 20.39
CA HIS A 541 8.21 -0.25 19.38
C HIS A 541 6.85 -0.96 19.29
N LEU A 542 6.86 -2.30 19.15
CA LEU A 542 5.66 -3.12 18.98
C LEU A 542 5.73 -4.35 19.88
N THR A 543 4.68 -4.62 20.65
CA THR A 543 4.51 -5.88 21.40
C THR A 543 3.31 -6.66 20.87
N ASN A 544 3.52 -7.95 20.57
CA ASN A 544 2.46 -8.89 20.24
C ASN A 544 2.41 -10.05 21.26
N ALA A 545 1.51 -9.95 22.24
CA ALA A 545 1.34 -10.94 23.31
C ALA A 545 0.15 -11.87 23.01
N GLY A 546 0.42 -12.97 22.30
CA GLY A 546 -0.59 -13.97 21.92
C GLY A 546 -1.45 -13.65 20.68
N GLY A 547 -1.34 -12.45 20.10
CA GLY A 547 -2.14 -12.00 18.95
C GLY A 547 -1.56 -12.42 17.58
N THR A 548 -2.26 -12.05 16.51
CA THR A 548 -1.84 -12.28 15.11
C THR A 548 -1.49 -10.96 14.43
N LEU A 549 -0.25 -10.82 13.98
CA LEU A 549 0.30 -9.63 13.34
C LEU A 549 0.88 -9.98 11.96
N TRP A 550 0.41 -9.30 10.91
CA TRP A 550 1.01 -9.34 9.58
C TRP A 550 1.32 -7.92 9.11
N VAL A 551 2.54 -7.66 8.64
CA VAL A 551 2.96 -6.33 8.19
C VAL A 551 3.69 -6.42 6.85
N LEU A 552 3.15 -5.76 5.83
CA LEU A 552 3.86 -5.39 4.60
C LEU A 552 4.42 -3.98 4.77
N GLY A 553 5.74 -3.90 4.94
CA GLY A 553 6.47 -2.66 5.12
C GLY A 553 6.37 -2.06 6.54
N TYR A 554 7.25 -2.51 7.42
CA TYR A 554 7.46 -1.93 8.75
C TYR A 554 8.66 -0.98 8.77
N LYS A 555 8.46 0.33 9.01
CA LYS A 555 9.51 1.29 9.37
C LYS A 555 9.54 1.48 10.89
N THR A 556 10.73 1.63 11.44
CA THR A 556 10.94 2.08 12.82
C THR A 556 11.99 3.18 12.84
N GLU A 557 11.95 4.04 13.86
CA GLU A 557 13.00 5.03 14.09
C GLU A 557 13.34 5.14 15.58
N ARG A 558 14.63 5.40 15.86
CA ARG A 558 15.29 5.35 17.18
C ARG A 558 15.68 3.93 17.59
N GLY A 559 16.20 3.76 18.81
CA GLY A 559 16.77 2.51 19.32
C GLY A 559 15.87 1.75 20.30
N GLY A 560 15.96 0.41 20.26
CA GLY A 560 15.28 -0.49 21.19
C GLY A 560 14.63 -1.71 20.52
N THR A 561 13.75 -2.42 21.22
CA THR A 561 13.15 -3.66 20.70
C THR A 561 12.11 -3.35 19.63
N LEU A 562 12.47 -3.52 18.35
CA LEU A 562 11.60 -3.21 17.21
C LEU A 562 10.34 -4.09 17.18
N LEU A 563 10.46 -5.34 17.64
CA LEU A 563 9.35 -6.26 17.83
C LEU A 563 9.62 -7.20 19.01
N GLU A 564 8.75 -7.16 20.01
CA GLU A 564 8.59 -8.23 20.99
C GLU A 564 7.38 -9.09 20.60
N THR A 565 7.53 -10.42 20.59
CA THR A 565 6.39 -11.35 20.42
C THR A 565 6.46 -12.44 21.50
N THR A 566 5.37 -12.59 22.26
CA THR A 566 5.29 -13.45 23.45
C THR A 566 4.02 -14.30 23.45
N ASP A 567 3.95 -15.24 24.40
CA ASP A 567 2.71 -15.89 24.85
C ASP A 567 1.92 -16.59 23.74
N GLY A 568 2.64 -17.26 22.82
CA GLY A 568 2.07 -17.97 21.67
C GLY A 568 1.71 -17.09 20.47
N GLY A 569 1.98 -15.78 20.52
CA GLY A 569 1.66 -14.83 19.44
C GLY A 569 2.36 -15.16 18.12
N GLN A 570 1.81 -14.64 17.02
CA GLN A 570 2.27 -14.89 15.68
C GLN A 570 2.55 -13.58 14.93
N SER A 571 3.79 -13.35 14.51
CA SER A 571 4.22 -12.12 13.83
C SER A 571 4.94 -12.43 12.53
N GLU A 572 4.41 -11.95 11.40
CA GLU A 572 5.00 -12.09 10.07
C GLU A 572 5.27 -10.70 9.45
N ILE A 573 6.55 -10.32 9.38
CA ILE A 573 7.00 -8.98 8.98
C ILE A 573 7.76 -9.03 7.64
N PHE A 574 7.26 -8.30 6.64
CA PHE A 574 7.76 -8.27 5.28
C PHE A 574 8.28 -6.90 4.85
N GLY A 575 9.59 -6.72 4.96
CA GLY A 575 10.32 -5.60 4.37
C GLY A 575 10.11 -4.25 5.06
N THR A 576 10.71 -3.22 4.45
CA THR A 576 11.05 -1.95 5.10
C THR A 576 12.04 -2.17 6.27
N PHE A 577 12.41 -1.11 7.00
CA PHE A 577 13.70 -0.96 7.67
C PHE A 577 13.62 -0.26 9.02
N SER A 578 14.65 -0.46 9.85
CA SER A 578 14.91 0.36 11.04
C SER A 578 15.83 1.51 10.69
N TYR A 579 15.46 2.74 11.07
CA TYR A 579 16.34 3.89 11.08
C TYR A 579 16.87 4.12 12.50
N THR A 580 18.02 3.53 12.81
CA THR A 580 18.60 3.59 14.16
C THR A 580 19.29 4.94 14.38
N THR A 581 18.49 5.92 14.82
CA THR A 581 18.92 7.31 15.07
C THR A 581 19.38 7.56 16.50
N THR A 582 18.93 6.76 17.48
CA THR A 582 19.41 6.77 18.87
C THR A 582 20.16 5.47 19.21
N VAL A 583 20.11 5.00 20.47
CA VAL A 583 21.00 3.96 21.01
C VAL A 583 20.56 2.56 20.56
N GLY A 584 21.06 2.08 19.42
CA GLY A 584 20.79 0.72 18.93
C GLY A 584 21.31 -0.37 19.87
N LYS A 585 22.31 -0.08 20.72
CA LYS A 585 22.78 -1.05 21.74
C LYS A 585 21.85 -1.19 22.95
N LEU A 586 20.75 -0.42 23.04
CA LEU A 586 19.83 -0.39 24.19
C LEU A 586 19.15 -1.75 24.47
N ALA A 587 18.77 -2.49 23.43
CA ALA A 587 18.02 -3.75 23.54
C ALA A 587 18.27 -4.67 22.33
N PRO A 588 17.89 -5.96 22.39
CA PRO A 588 17.83 -6.81 21.21
C PRO A 588 16.82 -6.26 20.18
N MET A 589 17.21 -6.18 18.90
CA MET A 589 16.32 -5.71 17.82
C MET A 589 15.01 -6.51 17.76
N PHE A 590 15.10 -7.84 17.88
CA PHE A 590 13.96 -8.75 18.02
C PHE A 590 14.00 -9.50 19.35
N VAL A 591 12.87 -9.52 20.07
CA VAL A 591 12.65 -10.37 21.26
C VAL A 591 11.52 -11.35 20.97
N THR A 592 11.74 -12.63 21.20
CA THR A 592 10.72 -13.68 20.99
C THR A 592 10.72 -14.65 22.15
N ARG A 593 9.58 -14.85 22.81
CA ARG A 593 9.44 -15.75 23.97
C ARG A 593 8.27 -16.69 23.77
N ASP A 594 8.59 -17.96 23.46
CA ASP A 594 7.59 -19.02 23.29
C ASP A 594 6.41 -18.61 22.38
N ALA A 595 6.74 -17.92 21.28
CA ALA A 595 5.85 -17.36 20.25
C ALA A 595 6.45 -17.56 18.84
N ASP A 596 5.69 -17.40 17.76
CA ASP A 596 6.16 -17.67 16.38
C ASP A 596 6.42 -16.38 15.60
N VAL A 597 7.65 -16.24 15.05
CA VAL A 597 8.07 -15.04 14.29
C VAL A 597 8.75 -15.44 12.98
N PHE A 598 8.37 -14.75 11.90
CA PHE A 598 9.18 -14.56 10.69
C PHE A 598 9.37 -13.06 10.46
N ALA A 599 10.60 -12.63 10.18
CA ALA A 599 10.88 -11.26 9.80
C ALA A 599 11.90 -11.20 8.65
N PHE A 600 11.64 -10.31 7.69
CA PHE A 600 12.61 -9.87 6.70
C PHE A 600 12.74 -8.34 6.83
N LEU A 601 13.59 -7.89 7.75
CA LEU A 601 13.80 -6.48 8.08
C LEU A 601 15.29 -6.18 8.16
N GLY A 602 15.71 -5.00 7.68
CA GLY A 602 17.09 -4.53 7.77
C GLY A 602 17.20 -3.22 8.54
N GLU A 603 18.44 -2.75 8.70
CA GLU A 603 18.79 -1.59 9.52
C GLU A 603 19.65 -0.62 8.72
N VAL A 604 19.32 0.67 8.83
CA VAL A 604 20.15 1.80 8.42
C VAL A 604 20.55 2.55 9.68
N CYS A 605 21.85 2.72 9.90
CA CYS A 605 22.42 3.35 11.08
C CYS A 605 23.58 4.26 10.66
N TYR A 606 23.42 5.57 10.87
CA TYR A 606 24.46 6.57 10.56
C TYR A 606 25.12 7.20 11.80
N ASN A 607 24.58 6.98 13.00
CA ASN A 607 25.12 7.54 14.25
C ASN A 607 26.31 6.74 14.83
N GLY A 608 26.61 5.55 14.29
CA GLY A 608 27.67 4.66 14.76
C GLY A 608 27.28 3.71 15.91
N ASP A 609 26.01 3.69 16.34
CA ASP A 609 25.49 2.82 17.39
C ASP A 609 24.42 1.82 16.88
N PRO A 610 24.77 0.90 15.96
CA PRO A 610 23.83 -0.09 15.44
C PRO A 610 23.55 -1.20 16.47
N PHE A 611 22.45 -1.94 16.27
CA PHE A 611 22.04 -3.06 17.14
C PHE A 611 23.15 -4.11 17.28
N GLU A 612 23.67 -4.32 18.50
CA GLU A 612 24.66 -5.37 18.76
C GLU A 612 24.01 -6.76 18.80
N THR A 613 22.92 -6.92 19.54
CA THR A 613 22.11 -8.15 19.56
C THR A 613 20.95 -8.00 18.59
N LEU A 614 20.92 -8.82 17.54
CA LEU A 614 19.86 -8.79 16.52
C LEU A 614 18.62 -9.58 16.98
N ILE A 615 18.83 -10.71 17.65
CA ILE A 615 17.74 -11.61 18.08
C ILE A 615 18.04 -12.09 19.49
N ARG A 616 17.05 -12.01 20.38
CA ARG A 616 16.98 -12.75 21.65
C ARG A 616 15.74 -13.65 21.62
N GLU A 617 15.95 -14.95 21.50
CA GLU A 617 14.87 -15.94 21.44
C GLU A 617 14.87 -16.83 22.69
N THR A 618 13.70 -17.02 23.28
CA THR A 618 13.46 -17.90 24.44
C THR A 618 12.52 -19.03 24.04
N ARG A 619 12.92 -20.28 24.35
CA ARG A 619 12.14 -21.51 24.12
C ARG A 619 12.18 -22.41 25.33
N ARG A 620 11.02 -22.72 25.91
CA ARG A 620 10.88 -23.65 27.05
C ARG A 620 11.87 -23.33 28.19
N GLY A 621 12.05 -22.02 28.47
CA GLY A 621 13.00 -21.51 29.45
C GLY A 621 14.47 -21.39 29.01
N GLN A 622 14.88 -21.94 27.87
CA GLN A 622 16.23 -21.73 27.31
C GLN A 622 16.28 -20.42 26.52
N VAL A 623 17.30 -19.58 26.75
CA VAL A 623 17.54 -18.35 25.99
C VAL A 623 18.70 -18.57 25.01
N ARG A 624 18.57 -18.02 23.79
CA ARG A 624 19.66 -17.91 22.81
C ARG A 624 19.66 -16.52 22.20
N GLU A 625 20.85 -15.98 21.97
CA GLU A 625 21.06 -14.70 21.31
C GLU A 625 21.81 -14.89 19.99
N VAL A 626 21.59 -13.96 19.06
CA VAL A 626 22.40 -13.80 17.84
C VAL A 626 22.89 -12.36 17.80
N LYS A 627 24.21 -12.18 17.93
CA LYS A 627 24.85 -10.88 17.76
C LYS A 627 25.14 -10.58 16.29
N ARG A 628 25.35 -9.30 15.99
CA ARG A 628 25.81 -8.83 14.68
C ARG A 628 27.07 -9.60 14.25
N GLY A 629 27.09 -10.05 13.00
CA GLY A 629 28.17 -10.90 12.47
C GLY A 629 28.04 -12.39 12.78
N GLN A 630 27.20 -12.80 13.75
CA GLN A 630 26.85 -14.22 13.99
C GLN A 630 25.61 -14.66 13.18
N GLY A 631 24.85 -13.69 12.64
CA GLY A 631 23.67 -13.91 11.81
C GLY A 631 23.09 -12.58 11.31
N GLN A 632 21.86 -12.63 10.81
CA GLN A 632 21.15 -11.53 10.14
C GLN A 632 19.62 -11.61 10.32
N THR A 633 18.90 -10.56 9.94
CA THR A 633 17.43 -10.46 10.02
C THR A 633 16.74 -10.48 8.64
N LEU A 634 17.46 -10.91 7.59
CA LEU A 634 17.01 -10.93 6.19
C LEU A 634 17.08 -12.36 5.55
N PRO A 635 16.34 -13.37 6.07
CA PRO A 635 15.35 -13.30 7.14
C PRO A 635 15.82 -13.82 8.51
N TYR A 636 15.09 -13.44 9.55
CA TYR A 636 14.97 -14.18 10.82
C TYR A 636 13.76 -15.12 10.77
N ARG A 637 13.92 -16.37 11.22
CA ARG A 637 12.81 -17.29 11.51
C ARG A 637 13.02 -17.92 12.87
N SER A 638 12.04 -17.76 13.75
CA SER A 638 12.04 -18.40 15.08
C SER A 638 11.85 -19.92 15.00
N ALA A 639 12.06 -20.65 16.09
CA ALA A 639 11.49 -21.99 16.21
C ALA A 639 9.97 -21.94 16.35
N SER A 640 9.32 -23.03 15.94
CA SER A 640 7.86 -23.22 16.01
C SER A 640 7.41 -23.57 17.43
N ILE A 641 6.38 -22.90 17.95
CA ILE A 641 5.72 -23.28 19.23
C ILE A 641 4.96 -24.59 19.06
N VAL A 642 4.37 -24.80 17.88
CA VAL A 642 3.76 -26.07 17.51
C VAL A 642 4.90 -27.06 17.30
N SER A 643 5.11 -27.94 18.28
CA SER A 643 5.95 -29.12 18.12
C SER A 643 5.48 -29.89 16.90
N SER A 644 6.39 -30.31 16.02
CA SER A 644 6.06 -31.28 15.00
C SER A 644 5.72 -32.62 15.68
N ARG A 645 4.43 -32.82 15.99
CA ARG A 645 3.90 -34.16 16.30
C ARG A 645 4.01 -34.98 15.03
N LYS A 646 5.15 -35.67 14.92
CA LYS A 646 5.26 -36.90 14.17
C LYS A 646 4.63 -37.99 15.03
N ASP A 647 3.36 -38.24 14.77
CA ASP A 647 2.75 -39.55 14.89
C ASP A 647 2.37 -39.97 13.45
#